data_AF-A0A7X8PA22-F1
#
_entry.id   AF-A0A7X8PA22-F1
#
_cell.length_a   1.000
_cell.length_b   1.000
_cell.length_c   1.000
_cell.angle_alpha   90.00
_cell.angle_beta   90.00
_cell.angle_gamma   90.00
#
_symmetry.space_group_name_H-M   'P 1'
#
loop_
_entity.id
_entity.type
_entity.pdbx_description
1 polymer ?
#
loop_
_entity_poly.entity_id
_entity_poly.type
_entity_poly.pdbx_seq_one_letter_code
_entity_poly.pdbx_strand_id
1 'polypeptide(L)'
;MSKSDKKPRQARRFEPYLNPSEREELHGLLDFIGPAPLQFADSLRNLARNYIDDGEGTKLRAICLLFADLFDQGWQVSLKKGALLCEPPSIDRDGDQTVEDVKVRIRTALQASRRRQLEEPSVRTFIQRMERRTLRPEGRSSVLDLIDCGDELATALERIASIPEQERDAALAGVVDPVIEICHAGRRCANTGLPLNDIWRYFRHTWAHEYRPIPGRQLLVLVRNAARPNRPVMGIAMLASPVMRLSARDTWIGWLRGAMEEKLHSGTWDAHSLAHAMTERLDASISYVRWDDLVTPDEIENPVENTVLRLEQKASGAAYARELELRAHYAASRQSDGRVPPMRGAVKADDPATDWRAASEDLLFVRKRAELLAQLLSAKQTFRAAELLTKPETALSQLLEAKSGQRAIDIVLTEFRKAGLSSRVVDVSICGAVAPYNELLGGKLVALLLASKEVRDHYAERYGGQVSVIASQMAGRAVSKPADLRVLTTTSLYGVGSSQYNRLVLRATDHAGLDHDLRWDSIGKSKTGGFGTLHLGADTAHALRQMAQSVHTSRRINNRFGEGTSPRLRQIREGLEALGVESDSILHHNTPRLFYACELGSNSRNSLMGMEGDEFHAASASSIAAAWRSRWLNSRTRRPETLAALSSLGPATVQRALQVREDDLLAEPTD
;
A
#
# COMPACT_ATOMS: atom_id res chain seq x y z
N MET A 1 14.46 38.87 -1.23
CA MET A 1 13.02 38.76 -1.58
C MET A 1 12.91 38.04 -2.92
N SER A 2 12.76 36.71 -2.88
CA SER A 2 12.51 35.89 -4.06
C SER A 2 11.04 35.48 -4.04
N LYS A 3 10.30 35.85 -5.08
CA LYS A 3 8.89 35.48 -5.26
C LYS A 3 8.81 33.96 -5.28
N SER A 4 8.17 33.38 -4.27
CA SER A 4 7.88 31.95 -4.23
C SER A 4 7.03 31.58 -5.45
N ASP A 5 7.50 30.64 -6.26
CA ASP A 5 6.67 29.85 -7.17
C ASP A 5 5.71 28.99 -6.33
N LYS A 6 4.71 29.62 -5.70
CA LYS A 6 3.50 28.93 -5.22
C LYS A 6 2.70 28.62 -6.48
N LYS A 7 2.77 27.38 -6.97
CA LYS A 7 1.75 26.88 -7.91
C LYS A 7 0.38 27.21 -7.30
N PRO A 8 -0.51 27.92 -8.01
CA PRO A 8 -1.79 28.31 -7.45
C PRO A 8 -2.57 27.06 -7.01
N ARG A 9 -3.24 27.16 -5.85
CA ARG A 9 -4.20 26.15 -5.38
C ARG A 9 -5.16 25.87 -6.52
N GLN A 10 -5.10 24.68 -7.11
CA GLN A 10 -5.97 24.35 -8.23
C GLN A 10 -7.34 23.99 -7.65
N ALA A 11 -8.16 25.01 -7.40
CA ALA A 11 -9.56 24.85 -7.08
C ALA A 11 -10.23 23.99 -8.15
N ARG A 12 -10.88 22.92 -7.72
CA ARG A 12 -11.48 21.94 -8.62
C ARG A 12 -12.97 22.14 -8.65
N ARG A 13 -13.51 22.30 -9.85
CA ARG A 13 -14.94 22.48 -10.05
C ARG A 13 -15.66 21.18 -9.74
N PHE A 14 -16.65 21.26 -8.86
CA PHE A 14 -17.52 20.16 -8.47
C PHE A 14 -18.95 20.54 -8.86
N GLU A 15 -19.49 19.95 -9.92
CA GLU A 15 -20.85 20.27 -10.39
C GLU A 15 -21.65 19.00 -10.55
N PRO A 16 -22.35 18.57 -9.49
CA PRO A 16 -23.14 17.36 -9.56
C PRO A 16 -24.42 17.58 -10.38
N TYR A 17 -24.92 16.53 -11.02
CA TYR A 17 -26.19 16.53 -11.76
C TYR A 17 -27.40 16.52 -10.81
N LEU A 18 -27.67 17.67 -10.21
CA LEU A 18 -28.82 17.95 -9.33
C LEU A 18 -29.94 18.69 -10.06
N ASN A 19 -31.18 18.43 -9.64
CA ASN A 19 -32.35 19.21 -10.04
C ASN A 19 -32.32 20.61 -9.37
N PRO A 20 -33.17 21.58 -9.79
CA PRO A 20 -33.14 22.93 -9.24
C PRO A 20 -33.37 23.03 -7.73
N SER A 21 -34.31 22.26 -7.16
CA SER A 21 -34.59 22.29 -5.72
C SER A 21 -33.48 21.68 -4.88
N GLU A 22 -32.89 20.55 -5.31
CA GLU A 22 -31.73 19.92 -4.67
C GLU A 22 -30.51 20.86 -4.69
N ARG A 23 -30.35 21.63 -5.78
CA ARG A 23 -29.26 22.59 -5.91
C ARG A 23 -29.45 23.78 -4.97
N GLU A 24 -30.66 24.29 -4.85
CA GLU A 24 -30.99 25.38 -3.93
C GLU A 24 -30.78 24.95 -2.48
N GLU A 25 -31.24 23.75 -2.11
CA GLU A 25 -31.01 23.16 -0.80
C GLU A 25 -29.50 22.99 -0.53
N LEU A 26 -28.74 22.42 -1.47
CA LEU A 26 -27.30 22.25 -1.32
C LEU A 26 -26.56 23.59 -1.18
N HIS A 27 -26.95 24.60 -1.96
CA HIS A 27 -26.37 25.94 -1.87
C HIS A 27 -26.68 26.57 -0.52
N GLY A 28 -27.93 26.47 -0.04
CA GLY A 28 -28.33 26.96 1.28
C GLY A 28 -27.55 26.29 2.42
N LEU A 29 -27.27 24.99 2.30
CA LEU A 29 -26.44 24.26 3.29
C LEU A 29 -24.98 24.72 3.29
N LEU A 30 -24.45 25.18 2.16
CA LEU A 30 -23.05 25.58 1.97
C LEU A 30 -22.85 27.10 2.01
N ASP A 31 -23.90 27.88 2.27
CA ASP A 31 -23.86 29.34 2.34
C ASP A 31 -23.50 29.81 3.76
N PHE A 32 -22.22 29.73 4.10
CA PHE A 32 -21.66 30.28 5.34
C PHE A 32 -20.42 31.14 5.07
N ILE A 33 -20.25 32.20 5.85
CA ILE A 33 -19.11 33.11 5.76
C ILE A 33 -18.02 32.65 6.71
N GLY A 34 -16.84 32.29 6.18
CA GLY A 34 -15.68 31.88 6.98
C GLY A 34 -15.40 30.37 6.93
N PRO A 35 -14.58 29.82 7.87
CA PRO A 35 -14.35 28.38 7.94
C PRO A 35 -15.65 27.63 8.25
N ALA A 36 -15.73 26.36 7.84
CA ALA A 36 -16.90 25.53 8.11
C ALA A 36 -17.21 25.48 9.62
N PRO A 37 -18.49 25.57 10.03
CA PRO A 37 -18.88 25.47 11.42
C PRO A 37 -18.34 24.20 12.08
N LEU A 38 -18.01 24.28 13.38
CA LEU A 38 -17.74 23.10 14.19
C LEU A 38 -18.95 22.15 14.08
N GLN A 39 -18.70 20.85 13.86
CA GLN A 39 -19.72 19.81 13.65
C GLN A 39 -20.50 19.87 12.32
N PHE A 40 -20.13 20.73 11.35
CA PHE A 40 -20.83 20.79 10.06
C PHE A 40 -20.89 19.46 9.31
N ALA A 41 -19.80 18.67 9.36
CA ALA A 41 -19.76 17.34 8.78
C ALA A 41 -20.78 16.38 9.42
N ASP A 42 -21.05 16.51 10.72
CA ASP A 42 -22.04 15.69 11.42
C ASP A 42 -23.47 16.11 11.06
N SER A 43 -23.72 17.41 10.89
CA SER A 43 -24.99 17.93 10.37
C SER A 43 -25.28 17.40 8.97
N LEU A 44 -24.30 17.41 8.06
CA LEU A 44 -24.45 16.83 6.72
C LEU A 44 -24.75 15.33 6.76
N ARG A 45 -24.12 14.57 7.68
CA ARG A 45 -24.40 13.15 7.86
C ARG A 45 -25.80 12.91 8.43
N ASN A 46 -26.25 13.74 9.36
CA ASN A 46 -27.61 13.66 9.90
C ASN A 46 -28.64 13.94 8.80
N LEU A 47 -28.42 14.95 7.97
CA LEU A 47 -29.26 15.21 6.81
C LEU A 47 -29.27 14.02 5.84
N ALA A 48 -28.11 13.42 5.55
CA ALA A 48 -28.01 12.25 4.68
C ALA A 48 -28.80 11.03 5.18
N ARG A 49 -29.10 10.93 6.49
CA ARG A 49 -29.94 9.86 7.05
C ARG A 49 -31.41 10.00 6.66
N ASN A 50 -31.88 11.22 6.40
CA ASN A 50 -33.26 11.47 5.98
C ASN A 50 -33.54 10.92 4.57
N TYR A 51 -32.50 10.71 3.77
CA TYR A 51 -32.57 10.27 2.38
C TYR A 51 -32.21 8.78 2.18
N ILE A 52 -32.25 7.96 3.25
CA ILE A 52 -31.91 6.52 3.15
C ILE A 52 -32.97 5.74 2.34
N ASP A 53 -34.24 6.06 2.55
CA ASP A 53 -35.38 5.34 1.95
C ASP A 53 -36.07 6.12 0.82
N ASP A 54 -35.60 7.33 0.53
CA ASP A 54 -36.09 8.15 -0.56
C ASP A 54 -35.35 7.81 -1.86
N GLY A 55 -36.08 7.25 -2.83
CA GLY A 55 -35.56 6.91 -4.15
C GLY A 55 -35.11 8.15 -4.95
N GLU A 56 -35.72 9.31 -4.70
CA GLU A 56 -35.39 10.57 -5.39
C GLU A 56 -34.15 11.24 -4.77
N GLY A 57 -34.03 11.26 -3.44
CA GLY A 57 -32.91 11.88 -2.69
C GLY A 57 -31.58 11.10 -2.66
N THR A 58 -31.44 10.00 -3.42
CA THR A 58 -30.20 9.18 -3.43
C THR A 58 -28.94 9.96 -3.86
N LYS A 59 -29.09 10.92 -4.77
CA LYS A 59 -28.02 11.83 -5.21
C LYS A 59 -27.60 12.77 -4.09
N LEU A 60 -28.57 13.45 -3.48
CA LEU A 60 -28.34 14.39 -2.40
C LEU A 60 -27.67 13.68 -1.20
N ARG A 61 -28.14 12.47 -0.85
CA ARG A 61 -27.49 11.61 0.14
C ARG A 61 -26.01 11.39 -0.15
N ALA A 62 -25.67 10.98 -1.37
CA ALA A 62 -24.29 10.71 -1.77
C ALA A 62 -23.42 11.98 -1.68
N ILE A 63 -23.97 13.13 -2.03
CA ILE A 63 -23.28 14.43 -1.99
C ILE A 63 -23.08 14.90 -0.54
N CYS A 64 -24.08 14.82 0.32
CA CYS A 64 -23.96 15.18 1.74
C CYS A 64 -22.89 14.33 2.44
N LEU A 65 -22.90 13.01 2.21
CA LEU A 65 -21.89 12.10 2.76
C LEU A 65 -20.49 12.39 2.20
N LEU A 66 -20.39 12.68 0.90
CA LEU A 66 -19.13 13.06 0.26
C LEU A 66 -18.57 14.34 0.88
N PHE A 67 -19.35 15.41 0.98
CA PHE A 67 -18.89 16.65 1.57
C PHE A 67 -18.53 16.52 3.04
N ALA A 68 -19.33 15.79 3.84
CA ALA A 68 -18.99 15.53 5.24
C ALA A 68 -17.60 14.87 5.37
N ASP A 69 -17.29 13.91 4.51
CA ASP A 69 -15.98 13.27 4.47
C ASP A 69 -14.87 14.22 3.97
N LEU A 70 -15.13 15.06 2.98
CA LEU A 70 -14.15 16.06 2.51
C LEU A 70 -13.82 17.08 3.60
N PHE A 71 -14.82 17.60 4.32
CA PHE A 71 -14.61 18.53 5.45
C PHE A 71 -13.82 17.89 6.59
N ASP A 72 -14.15 16.66 7.01
CA ASP A 72 -13.36 15.91 8.01
C ASP A 72 -11.89 15.76 7.61
N GLN A 73 -11.62 15.69 6.31
CA GLN A 73 -10.29 15.52 5.76
C GLN A 73 -9.59 16.86 5.47
N GLY A 74 -10.18 17.98 5.88
CA GLY A 74 -9.60 19.31 5.76
C GLY A 74 -9.66 19.91 4.36
N TRP A 75 -10.54 19.40 3.48
CA TRP A 75 -10.80 20.05 2.20
C TRP A 75 -11.57 21.34 2.43
N GLN A 76 -11.29 22.34 1.60
CA GLN A 76 -12.07 23.57 1.56
C GLN A 76 -13.10 23.47 0.45
N VAL A 77 -14.36 23.67 0.79
CA VAL A 77 -15.46 23.76 -0.18
C VAL A 77 -15.95 25.20 -0.17
N SER A 78 -16.07 25.82 -1.34
CA SER A 78 -16.56 27.20 -1.47
C SER A 78 -17.50 27.34 -2.66
N LEU A 79 -18.48 28.24 -2.55
CA LEU A 79 -19.37 28.60 -3.64
C LEU A 79 -18.85 29.88 -4.31
N LYS A 80 -18.47 29.82 -5.59
CA LYS A 80 -18.06 31.01 -6.38
C LYS A 80 -18.84 31.09 -7.67
N LYS A 81 -19.56 32.20 -7.88
CA LYS A 81 -20.40 32.45 -9.08
C LYS A 81 -21.38 31.30 -9.39
N GLY A 82 -21.94 30.68 -8.33
CA GLY A 82 -22.87 29.55 -8.44
C GLY A 82 -22.25 28.19 -8.71
N ALA A 83 -20.91 28.09 -8.79
CA ALA A 83 -20.18 26.82 -8.91
C ALA A 83 -19.54 26.43 -7.58
N LEU A 84 -19.65 25.14 -7.21
CA LEU A 84 -18.95 24.59 -6.06
C LEU A 84 -17.50 24.31 -6.43
N LEU A 85 -16.59 24.78 -5.59
CA LEU A 85 -15.15 24.60 -5.73
C LEU A 85 -14.62 23.83 -4.54
N CYS A 86 -13.96 22.71 -4.81
CA CYS A 86 -13.29 21.88 -3.82
C CYS A 86 -11.78 22.05 -3.93
N GLU A 87 -11.13 22.38 -2.82
CA GLU A 87 -9.68 22.50 -2.70
C GLU A 87 -9.18 21.45 -1.70
N PRO A 88 -8.27 20.54 -2.10
CA PRO A 88 -7.69 19.56 -1.19
C PRO A 88 -6.80 20.24 -0.13
N PRO A 89 -6.63 19.62 1.05
CA PRO A 89 -5.76 20.15 2.10
C PRO A 89 -4.33 20.32 1.58
N SER A 90 -3.74 21.50 1.77
CA SER A 90 -2.35 21.76 1.37
C SER A 90 -1.37 21.29 2.44
N ILE A 91 -0.17 20.89 2.00
CA ILE A 91 1.00 20.67 2.85
C ILE A 91 1.97 21.86 2.85
N ASP A 92 1.64 22.92 2.10
CA ASP A 92 2.42 24.14 2.11
C ASP A 92 2.24 24.86 3.45
N ARG A 93 3.30 25.56 3.85
CA ARG A 93 3.32 26.40 5.04
C ARG A 93 2.67 27.72 4.66
N ASP A 94 1.66 28.13 5.42
CA ASP A 94 1.06 29.46 5.31
C ASP A 94 1.57 30.32 6.48
N GLY A 95 2.04 31.54 6.18
CA GLY A 95 2.64 32.44 7.18
C GLY A 95 3.84 31.82 7.90
N ASP A 96 3.84 31.90 9.23
CA ASP A 96 4.94 31.47 10.11
C ASP A 96 4.85 30.00 10.57
N GLN A 97 3.89 29.22 10.04
CA GLN A 97 3.69 27.81 10.43
C GLN A 97 4.99 27.00 10.37
N THR A 98 5.27 26.17 11.37
CA THR A 98 6.39 25.22 11.41
C THR A 98 6.12 23.93 10.61
N VAL A 99 7.14 23.08 10.45
CA VAL A 99 6.94 21.74 9.87
C VAL A 99 6.06 20.87 10.78
N GLU A 100 6.12 21.07 12.09
CA GLU A 100 5.31 20.30 13.02
C GLU A 100 3.84 20.71 12.93
N ASP A 101 3.53 22.00 12.74
CA ASP A 101 2.15 22.48 12.57
C ASP A 101 1.47 21.83 11.35
N VAL A 102 2.21 21.67 10.25
CA VAL A 102 1.72 20.96 9.06
C VAL A 102 1.45 19.48 9.37
N LYS A 103 2.33 18.82 10.14
CA LYS A 103 2.12 17.42 10.53
C LYS A 103 0.94 17.26 11.49
N VAL A 104 0.75 18.19 12.42
CA VAL A 104 -0.41 18.22 13.33
C VAL A 104 -1.69 18.33 12.51
N ARG A 105 -1.78 19.28 11.57
CA ARG A 105 -2.93 19.42 10.66
C ARG A 105 -3.28 18.12 9.93
N ILE A 106 -2.29 17.47 9.33
CA ILE A 106 -2.49 16.18 8.63
C ILE A 106 -2.90 15.08 9.62
N ARG A 107 -2.30 15.04 10.81
CA ARG A 107 -2.59 14.05 11.85
C ARG A 107 -4.02 14.18 12.35
N THR A 108 -4.52 15.40 12.57
CA THR A 108 -5.89 15.68 13.00
C THR A 108 -6.90 15.15 11.99
N ALA A 109 -6.70 15.41 10.69
CA ALA A 109 -7.56 14.88 9.63
C ALA A 109 -7.60 13.34 9.61
N LEU A 110 -6.45 12.69 9.79
CA LEU A 110 -6.40 11.22 9.87
C LEU A 110 -7.10 10.67 11.12
N GLN A 111 -6.93 11.37 12.25
CA GLN A 111 -7.52 11.00 13.53
C GLN A 111 -9.05 11.09 13.51
N ALA A 112 -9.66 11.97 12.71
CA ALA A 112 -11.11 12.04 12.53
C ALA A 112 -11.69 10.70 12.04
N SER A 113 -11.11 10.11 10.98
CA SER A 113 -11.55 8.79 10.48
C SER A 113 -11.28 7.68 11.48
N ARG A 114 -10.14 7.73 12.19
CA ARG A 114 -9.83 6.78 13.27
C ARG A 114 -10.85 6.86 14.41
N ARG A 115 -11.24 8.07 14.83
CA ARG A 115 -12.22 8.29 15.91
C ARG A 115 -13.56 7.65 15.57
N ARG A 116 -14.09 7.91 14.36
CA ARG A 116 -15.29 7.23 13.85
C ARG A 116 -15.17 5.71 13.92
N GLN A 117 -14.03 5.15 13.51
CA GLN A 117 -13.80 3.71 13.62
C GLN A 117 -13.78 3.21 15.07
N LEU A 118 -13.23 3.97 16.02
CA LEU A 118 -13.25 3.61 17.45
C LEU A 118 -14.66 3.70 18.06
N GLU A 119 -15.58 4.43 17.42
CA GLU A 119 -16.98 4.52 17.82
C GLU A 119 -17.83 3.33 17.34
N GLU A 120 -17.38 2.60 16.32
CA GLU A 120 -18.08 1.44 15.80
C GLU A 120 -18.28 0.36 16.90
N PRO A 121 -19.52 -0.16 17.09
CA PRO A 121 -19.81 -1.14 18.15
C PRO A 121 -18.92 -2.38 18.11
N SER A 122 -18.58 -2.86 16.91
CA SER A 122 -17.69 -4.00 16.70
C SER A 122 -16.26 -3.72 17.15
N VAL A 123 -15.76 -2.50 16.95
CA VAL A 123 -14.41 -2.09 17.35
C VAL A 123 -14.35 -1.86 18.85
N ARG A 124 -15.35 -1.18 19.44
CA ARG A 124 -15.46 -1.02 20.90
C ARG A 124 -15.48 -2.36 21.63
N THR A 125 -16.34 -3.27 21.18
CA THR A 125 -16.45 -4.63 21.75
C THR A 125 -15.11 -5.37 21.65
N PHE A 126 -14.41 -5.23 20.52
CA PHE A 126 -13.10 -5.83 20.34
C PHE A 126 -12.06 -5.29 21.33
N ILE A 127 -11.95 -3.96 21.46
CA ILE A 127 -10.98 -3.30 22.36
C ILE A 127 -11.25 -3.72 23.81
N GLN A 128 -12.50 -3.60 24.27
CA GLN A 128 -12.91 -4.01 25.62
C GLN A 128 -12.59 -5.47 25.91
N ARG A 129 -12.80 -6.36 24.93
CA ARG A 129 -12.46 -7.79 25.03
C ARG A 129 -10.95 -8.01 25.15
N MET A 130 -10.13 -7.24 24.44
CA MET A 130 -8.66 -7.37 24.48
C MET A 130 -8.09 -6.86 25.81
N GLU A 131 -8.67 -5.78 26.37
CA GLU A 131 -8.24 -5.18 27.63
C GLU A 131 -8.73 -5.96 28.86
N ARG A 132 -9.81 -6.73 28.74
CA ARG A 132 -10.36 -7.55 29.82
C ARG A 132 -9.38 -8.64 30.27
N ARG A 133 -8.94 -8.55 31.52
CA ARG A 133 -8.17 -9.62 32.19
C ARG A 133 -8.97 -10.92 32.24
N THR A 134 -8.49 -11.92 31.53
CA THR A 134 -9.17 -13.20 31.33
C THR A 134 -8.26 -14.33 31.78
N LEU A 135 -8.81 -15.31 32.50
CA LEU A 135 -8.06 -16.52 32.88
C LEU A 135 -7.92 -17.44 31.65
N ARG A 136 -6.69 -17.83 31.34
CA ARG A 136 -6.31 -18.74 30.27
C ARG A 136 -5.27 -19.75 30.81
N PRO A 137 -4.87 -20.78 30.05
CA PRO A 137 -3.84 -21.73 30.50
C PRO A 137 -2.53 -21.07 30.92
N GLU A 138 -2.17 -19.95 30.28
CA GLU A 138 -0.96 -19.18 30.57
C GLU A 138 -1.08 -18.30 31.83
N GLY A 139 -2.26 -18.22 32.43
CA GLY A 139 -2.57 -17.39 33.59
C GLY A 139 -3.65 -16.34 33.30
N ARG A 140 -3.82 -15.41 34.24
CA ARG A 140 -4.79 -14.31 34.11
C ARG A 140 -4.10 -13.09 33.51
N SER A 141 -4.36 -12.84 32.23
CA SER A 141 -3.70 -11.77 31.47
C SER A 141 -4.67 -10.99 30.57
N SER A 142 -4.21 -9.85 30.05
CA SER A 142 -4.83 -9.09 28.96
C SER A 142 -3.77 -8.54 28.00
N VAL A 143 -4.21 -7.83 26.95
CA VAL A 143 -3.28 -7.19 26.01
C VAL A 143 -2.43 -6.11 26.68
N LEU A 144 -2.91 -5.55 27.80
CA LEU A 144 -2.21 -4.50 28.56
C LEU A 144 -0.93 -5.04 29.20
N ASP A 145 -0.85 -6.34 29.50
CA ASP A 145 0.35 -6.99 30.02
C ASP A 145 1.45 -7.16 28.94
N LEU A 146 1.15 -6.80 27.69
CA LEU A 146 2.10 -6.75 26.57
C LEU A 146 2.62 -5.33 26.29
N ILE A 147 2.34 -4.38 27.19
CA ILE A 147 2.81 -2.99 27.11
C ILE A 147 3.80 -2.80 28.24
N ASP A 148 5.00 -2.31 27.92
CA ASP A 148 6.03 -2.11 28.93
C ASP A 148 5.69 -0.92 29.86
N CYS A 149 6.17 -0.98 31.09
CA CYS A 149 6.09 0.13 32.02
C CYS A 149 7.25 1.10 31.72
N GLY A 150 6.92 2.29 31.20
CA GLY A 150 7.93 3.27 30.81
C GLY A 150 8.75 3.80 31.98
N ASP A 151 8.17 3.88 33.18
CA ASP A 151 8.86 4.33 34.40
C ASP A 151 9.93 3.31 34.87
N GLU A 152 9.56 2.03 34.92
CA GLU A 152 10.52 0.96 35.20
C GLU A 152 11.61 0.86 34.14
N LEU A 153 11.24 1.03 32.87
CA LEU A 153 12.19 1.01 31.76
C LEU A 153 13.15 2.20 31.83
N ALA A 154 12.65 3.41 32.15
CA ALA A 154 13.47 4.60 32.34
C ALA A 154 14.47 4.40 33.47
N THR A 155 14.02 3.88 34.62
CA THR A 155 14.86 3.59 35.78
C THR A 155 15.96 2.57 35.43
N ALA A 156 15.64 1.52 34.68
CA ALA A 156 16.62 0.53 34.24
C ALA A 156 17.67 1.13 33.30
N LEU A 157 17.24 1.97 32.35
CA LEU A 157 18.13 2.64 31.39
C LEU A 157 19.01 3.70 32.05
N GLU A 158 18.50 4.42 33.03
CA GLU A 158 19.25 5.41 33.81
C GLU A 158 20.42 4.75 34.57
N ARG A 159 20.17 3.59 35.20
CA ARG A 159 21.24 2.82 35.87
C ARG A 159 22.35 2.41 34.90
N ILE A 160 22.00 2.07 33.66
CA ILE A 160 22.97 1.69 32.63
C ILE A 160 23.81 2.90 32.17
N ALA A 161 23.25 4.11 32.22
CA ALA A 161 24.00 5.31 31.85
C ALA A 161 25.23 5.56 32.75
N SER A 162 25.22 5.03 33.98
CA SER A 162 26.32 5.10 34.95
C SER A 162 27.38 4.00 34.78
N ILE A 163 27.15 3.01 33.91
CA ILE A 163 28.08 1.88 33.67
C ILE A 163 29.20 2.30 32.69
N PRO A 164 30.44 1.77 32.82
CA PRO A 164 31.53 2.00 31.88
C PRO A 164 31.17 1.68 30.42
N GLU A 165 31.68 2.48 29.49
CA GLU A 165 31.29 2.42 28.07
C GLU A 165 31.41 1.04 27.42
N GLN A 166 32.44 0.28 27.78
CA GLN A 166 32.70 -1.06 27.22
C GLN A 166 31.65 -2.10 27.63
N GLU A 167 31.00 -1.93 28.78
CA GLU A 167 30.01 -2.88 29.32
C GLU A 167 28.57 -2.47 28.97
N ARG A 168 28.37 -1.22 28.52
CA ARG A 168 27.02 -0.68 28.25
C ARG A 168 26.25 -1.43 27.19
N ASP A 169 26.89 -1.90 26.11
CA ASP A 169 26.16 -2.59 25.05
C ASP A 169 25.55 -3.91 25.56
N ALA A 170 26.33 -4.68 26.33
CA ALA A 170 25.85 -5.89 27.00
C ALA A 170 24.75 -5.59 28.02
N ALA A 171 24.91 -4.54 28.83
CA ALA A 171 23.90 -4.12 29.79
C ALA A 171 22.60 -3.65 29.12
N LEU A 172 22.69 -2.91 28.01
CA LEU A 172 21.55 -2.50 27.19
C LEU A 172 20.85 -3.70 26.57
N ALA A 173 21.59 -4.70 26.08
CA ALA A 173 21.02 -5.94 25.57
C ALA A 173 20.22 -6.70 26.66
N GLY A 174 20.66 -6.63 27.91
CA GLY A 174 19.94 -7.19 29.07
C GLY A 174 18.62 -6.49 29.42
N VAL A 175 18.33 -5.31 28.85
CA VAL A 175 17.08 -4.56 29.07
C VAL A 175 16.26 -4.41 27.79
N VAL A 176 16.91 -4.33 26.64
CA VAL A 176 16.31 -4.16 25.32
C VAL A 176 16.88 -5.20 24.35
N ASP A 177 16.16 -6.30 24.21
CA ASP A 177 16.48 -7.39 23.28
C ASP A 177 15.37 -7.58 22.24
N PRO A 178 15.40 -6.84 21.11
CA PRO A 178 14.38 -6.94 20.09
C PRO A 178 14.39 -8.29 19.38
N VAL A 179 13.21 -8.92 19.32
CA VAL A 179 12.97 -10.16 18.57
C VAL A 179 11.74 -10.03 17.69
N ILE A 180 11.71 -10.80 16.61
CA ILE A 180 10.61 -10.80 15.63
C ILE A 180 9.64 -11.92 15.96
N GLU A 181 8.34 -11.61 15.93
CA GLU A 181 7.26 -12.59 16.00
C GLU A 181 6.29 -12.36 14.85
N ILE A 182 6.22 -13.33 13.92
CA ILE A 182 5.32 -13.27 12.76
C ILE A 182 3.92 -13.71 13.17
N CYS A 183 2.90 -12.93 12.78
CA CYS A 183 1.51 -13.29 13.05
C CYS A 183 1.00 -14.23 11.94
N HIS A 184 0.79 -15.49 12.31
CA HIS A 184 0.11 -16.47 11.48
C HIS A 184 -1.33 -16.68 11.96
N ALA A 185 -2.21 -17.09 11.05
CA ALA A 185 -3.57 -17.48 11.40
C ALA A 185 -3.55 -18.63 12.42
N GLY A 186 -4.38 -18.53 13.46
CA GLY A 186 -4.48 -19.54 14.52
C GLY A 186 -3.37 -19.49 15.58
N ARG A 187 -2.26 -18.79 15.36
CA ARG A 187 -1.18 -18.68 16.36
C ARG A 187 -1.58 -17.74 17.51
N ARG A 188 -1.20 -18.14 18.72
CA ARG A 188 -1.44 -17.41 19.97
C ARG A 188 -0.12 -17.03 20.63
N CYS A 189 -0.14 -15.93 21.37
CA CYS A 189 0.99 -15.45 22.15
C CYS A 189 1.26 -16.40 23.32
N ALA A 190 2.50 -16.87 23.44
CA ALA A 190 2.91 -17.80 24.50
C ALA A 190 2.77 -17.23 25.93
N ASN A 191 2.74 -15.90 26.09
CA ASN A 191 2.64 -15.24 27.40
C ASN A 191 1.20 -14.94 27.83
N THR A 192 0.25 -14.83 26.88
CA THR A 192 -1.10 -14.32 27.18
C THR A 192 -2.23 -15.13 26.55
N GLY A 193 -1.93 -16.14 25.74
CA GLY A 193 -2.92 -16.93 25.01
C GLY A 193 -3.75 -16.14 23.97
N LEU A 194 -3.48 -14.83 23.78
CA LEU A 194 -4.20 -14.00 22.82
C LEU A 194 -3.79 -14.32 21.38
N PRO A 195 -4.71 -14.31 20.39
CA PRO A 195 -4.33 -14.45 18.99
C PRO A 195 -3.36 -13.35 18.54
N LEU A 196 -2.28 -13.72 17.85
CA LEU A 196 -1.24 -12.76 17.43
C LEU A 196 -1.79 -11.67 16.52
N ASN A 197 -2.69 -12.03 15.60
CA ASN A 197 -3.38 -11.06 14.72
C ASN A 197 -4.21 -10.04 15.51
N ASP A 198 -4.82 -10.46 16.62
CA ASP A 198 -5.63 -9.57 17.47
C ASP A 198 -4.73 -8.64 18.29
N ILE A 199 -3.56 -9.11 18.76
CA ILE A 199 -2.55 -8.24 19.39
C ILE A 199 -2.08 -7.18 18.40
N TRP A 200 -1.70 -7.58 17.19
CA TRP A 200 -1.29 -6.66 16.14
C TRP A 200 -2.40 -5.63 15.83
N ARG A 201 -3.65 -6.08 15.73
CA ARG A 201 -4.82 -5.22 15.45
C ARG A 201 -5.09 -4.23 16.59
N TYR A 202 -4.97 -4.66 17.84
CA TYR A 202 -5.11 -3.77 18.99
C TYR A 202 -4.11 -2.61 18.94
N PHE A 203 -2.82 -2.92 18.75
CA PHE A 203 -1.80 -1.87 18.62
C PHE A 203 -2.00 -0.99 17.39
N ARG A 204 -2.49 -1.56 16.29
CA ARG A 204 -2.83 -0.79 15.09
C ARG A 204 -3.91 0.26 15.36
N HIS A 205 -4.87 0.01 16.25
CA HIS A 205 -5.88 1.01 16.61
C HIS A 205 -5.30 2.20 17.38
N THR A 206 -4.09 2.13 17.94
CA THR A 206 -3.48 3.25 18.67
C THR A 206 -2.95 4.36 17.76
N TRP A 207 -2.81 4.10 16.44
CA TRP A 207 -2.20 5.03 15.49
C TRP A 207 -3.20 5.92 14.78
N ALA A 208 -2.73 7.08 14.31
CA ALA A 208 -3.57 8.17 13.79
C ALA A 208 -4.51 7.79 12.63
N HIS A 209 -4.13 6.84 11.78
CA HIS A 209 -4.88 6.50 10.58
C HIS A 209 -5.85 5.32 10.82
N GLU A 210 -7.04 5.34 10.24
CA GLU A 210 -8.02 4.25 10.27
C GLU A 210 -7.42 2.89 9.83
N TYR A 211 -7.79 1.79 10.48
CA TYR A 211 -7.41 0.45 10.04
C TYR A 211 -8.33 -0.04 8.92
N ARG A 212 -7.77 -0.29 7.72
CA ARG A 212 -8.50 -0.91 6.60
C ARG A 212 -7.77 -2.16 6.11
N PRO A 213 -8.47 -3.27 5.87
CA PRO A 213 -7.84 -4.47 5.31
C PRO A 213 -7.36 -4.20 3.88
N ILE A 214 -6.15 -4.65 3.56
CA ILE A 214 -5.53 -4.49 2.24
C ILE A 214 -5.65 -5.81 1.46
N PRO A 215 -6.16 -5.82 0.22
CA PRO A 215 -6.22 -7.05 -0.56
C PRO A 215 -4.81 -7.52 -0.98
N GLY A 216 -4.64 -8.83 -1.17
CA GLY A 216 -3.39 -9.42 -1.62
C GLY A 216 -2.57 -10.06 -0.50
N ARG A 217 -1.27 -10.23 -0.74
CA ARG A 217 -0.35 -10.82 0.26
C ARG A 217 -0.18 -9.85 1.42
N GLN A 218 -0.20 -10.39 2.64
CA GLN A 218 0.03 -9.65 3.88
C GLN A 218 0.89 -10.46 4.84
N LEU A 219 1.93 -9.86 5.40
CA LEU A 219 2.72 -10.43 6.48
C LEU A 219 2.72 -9.45 7.66
N LEU A 220 1.99 -9.80 8.71
CA LEU A 220 1.91 -9.00 9.94
C LEU A 220 3.07 -9.39 10.86
N VAL A 221 3.78 -8.39 11.36
CA VAL A 221 5.00 -8.55 12.16
C VAL A 221 4.83 -7.83 13.49
N LEU A 222 5.13 -8.51 14.58
CA LEU A 222 5.36 -7.91 15.91
C LEU A 222 6.87 -7.87 16.16
N VAL A 223 7.35 -6.74 16.66
CA VAL A 223 8.68 -6.62 17.27
C VAL A 223 8.48 -6.59 18.77
N ARG A 224 9.15 -7.48 19.51
CA ARG A 224 8.98 -7.68 20.95
C ARG A 224 10.29 -7.53 21.68
N ASN A 225 10.25 -7.11 22.93
CA ASN A 225 11.44 -7.05 23.77
C ASN A 225 11.58 -8.35 24.58
N ALA A 226 12.47 -9.26 24.19
CA ALA A 226 12.69 -10.53 24.88
C ALA A 226 13.28 -10.38 26.30
N ALA A 227 13.95 -9.27 26.58
CA ALA A 227 14.61 -9.02 27.87
C ALA A 227 13.62 -8.63 28.99
N ARG A 228 12.37 -8.31 28.66
CA ARG A 228 11.37 -7.82 29.63
C ARG A 228 10.27 -8.87 29.89
N PRO A 229 9.65 -8.89 31.09
CA PRO A 229 8.55 -9.78 31.40
C PRO A 229 7.41 -9.70 30.37
N ASN A 230 6.81 -10.84 30.02
CA ASN A 230 5.75 -10.96 29.00
C ASN A 230 6.13 -10.52 27.58
N ARG A 231 7.40 -10.20 27.34
CA ARG A 231 7.95 -9.78 26.05
C ARG A 231 7.12 -8.65 25.43
N PRO A 232 7.10 -7.44 25.99
CA PRO A 232 6.21 -6.37 25.55
C PRO A 232 6.45 -6.01 24.07
N VAL A 233 5.40 -5.51 23.43
CA VAL A 233 5.44 -5.12 22.01
C VAL A 233 6.16 -3.79 21.86
N MET A 234 7.30 -3.81 21.17
CA MET A 234 8.09 -2.62 20.85
C MET A 234 7.55 -1.88 19.62
N GLY A 235 6.95 -2.62 18.70
CA GLY A 235 6.45 -2.08 17.46
C GLY A 235 5.73 -3.11 16.61
N ILE A 236 5.01 -2.62 15.60
CA ILE A 236 4.29 -3.45 14.65
C ILE A 236 4.64 -3.04 13.23
N ALA A 237 4.60 -4.01 12.33
CA ALA A 237 4.74 -3.76 10.90
C ALA A 237 3.85 -4.68 10.06
N MET A 238 3.64 -4.31 8.81
CA MET A 238 2.95 -5.12 7.80
C MET A 238 3.63 -4.96 6.45
N LEU A 239 4.09 -6.08 5.89
CA LEU A 239 4.41 -6.18 4.46
C LEU A 239 3.13 -6.48 3.69
N ALA A 240 2.92 -5.78 2.59
CA ALA A 240 1.76 -5.94 1.72
C ALA A 240 2.17 -6.02 0.24
N SER A 241 1.30 -6.59 -0.59
CA SER A 241 1.48 -6.54 -2.04
C SER A 241 1.68 -5.09 -2.52
N PRO A 242 2.68 -4.84 -3.38
CA PRO A 242 3.06 -3.48 -3.74
C PRO A 242 2.03 -2.82 -4.64
N VAL A 243 1.96 -1.49 -4.59
CA VAL A 243 1.14 -0.72 -5.53
C VAL A 243 1.71 -0.87 -6.95
N MET A 244 0.88 -1.28 -7.90
CA MET A 244 1.33 -1.69 -9.24
C MET A 244 2.02 -0.58 -10.05
N ARG A 245 1.55 0.66 -9.96
CA ARG A 245 2.08 1.79 -10.73
C ARG A 245 2.61 2.84 -9.79
N LEU A 246 3.93 2.90 -9.64
CA LEU A 246 4.59 3.91 -8.82
C LEU A 246 5.89 4.32 -9.48
N SER A 247 5.86 5.49 -10.14
CA SER A 247 6.96 5.97 -11.00
C SER A 247 8.28 6.09 -10.25
N ALA A 248 8.27 6.61 -9.01
CA ALA A 248 9.51 6.76 -8.22
C ALA A 248 10.24 5.42 -8.02
N ARG A 249 9.52 4.34 -7.69
CA ARG A 249 10.06 2.98 -7.59
C ARG A 249 10.51 2.48 -8.95
N ASP A 250 9.62 2.54 -9.94
CA ASP A 250 9.85 1.93 -11.23
C ASP A 250 11.06 2.58 -11.93
N THR A 251 11.24 3.91 -11.80
CA THR A 251 12.46 4.64 -12.21
C THR A 251 13.68 4.21 -11.39
N TRP A 252 13.58 4.13 -10.06
CA TRP A 252 14.72 3.81 -9.19
C TRP A 252 15.27 2.39 -9.42
N ILE A 253 14.39 1.43 -9.73
CA ILE A 253 14.79 0.06 -10.12
C ILE A 253 15.34 0.04 -11.55
N GLY A 254 14.74 0.82 -12.46
CA GLY A 254 15.09 0.83 -13.89
C GLY A 254 14.06 0.13 -14.79
N TRP A 255 12.82 -0.05 -14.31
CA TRP A 255 11.70 -0.63 -15.06
C TRP A 255 11.02 0.35 -16.02
N LEU A 256 11.49 1.59 -16.12
CA LEU A 256 11.04 2.56 -17.11
C LEU A 256 12.17 2.81 -18.10
N ARG A 257 11.83 2.90 -19.39
CA ARG A 257 12.80 3.07 -20.47
C ARG A 257 13.78 4.22 -20.24
N GLY A 258 13.31 5.40 -19.85
CA GLY A 258 14.22 6.53 -19.58
C GLY A 258 15.24 6.26 -18.47
N ALA A 259 14.86 5.46 -17.46
CA ALA A 259 15.79 5.07 -16.39
C ALA A 259 16.76 3.97 -16.83
N MET A 260 16.30 3.02 -17.65
CA MET A 260 17.15 2.01 -18.27
C MET A 260 18.18 2.66 -19.18
N GLU A 261 17.74 3.61 -20.01
CA GLU A 261 18.56 4.36 -20.94
C GLU A 261 19.63 5.19 -20.21
N GLU A 262 19.28 5.87 -19.12
CA GLU A 262 20.25 6.58 -18.28
C GLU A 262 21.31 5.64 -17.69
N LYS A 263 20.91 4.44 -17.26
CA LYS A 263 21.81 3.43 -16.70
C LYS A 263 22.72 2.80 -17.75
N LEU A 264 22.23 2.63 -18.97
CA LEU A 264 23.02 2.17 -20.12
C LEU A 264 24.06 3.24 -20.52
N HIS A 265 23.64 4.49 -20.71
CA HIS A 265 24.53 5.58 -21.10
C HIS A 265 25.60 5.91 -20.06
N SER A 266 25.27 5.77 -18.77
CA SER A 266 26.25 5.97 -17.68
C SER A 266 27.25 4.82 -17.52
N GLY A 267 27.08 3.72 -18.27
CA GLY A 267 27.88 2.50 -18.10
C GLY A 267 27.58 1.73 -16.81
N THR A 268 26.50 2.09 -16.10
CA THR A 268 26.06 1.34 -14.91
C THR A 268 25.56 -0.05 -15.29
N TRP A 269 24.92 -0.16 -16.46
CA TRP A 269 24.46 -1.42 -17.03
C TRP A 269 25.19 -1.71 -18.33
N ASP A 270 25.71 -2.93 -18.42
CA ASP A 270 26.35 -3.45 -19.62
C ASP A 270 25.30 -3.84 -20.69
N ALA A 271 25.56 -3.47 -21.94
CA ALA A 271 24.65 -3.69 -23.06
C ALA A 271 24.41 -5.18 -23.31
N HIS A 272 25.44 -6.01 -23.19
CA HIS A 272 25.35 -7.45 -23.43
C HIS A 272 24.50 -8.14 -22.36
N SER A 273 24.78 -7.84 -21.09
CA SER A 273 24.02 -8.33 -19.93
C SER A 273 22.54 -7.93 -20.01
N LEU A 274 22.26 -6.68 -20.40
CA LEU A 274 20.89 -6.20 -20.57
C LEU A 274 20.17 -6.90 -21.73
N ALA A 275 20.83 -7.07 -22.88
CA ALA A 275 20.27 -7.75 -24.04
C ALA A 275 19.90 -9.22 -23.74
N HIS A 276 20.79 -9.94 -23.04
CA HIS A 276 20.53 -11.28 -22.56
C HIS A 276 19.34 -11.32 -21.60
N ALA A 277 19.37 -10.48 -20.57
CA ALA A 277 18.31 -10.45 -19.58
C ALA A 277 16.93 -10.11 -20.19
N MET A 278 16.88 -9.16 -21.14
CA MET A 278 15.64 -8.81 -21.85
C MET A 278 15.10 -9.99 -22.68
N THR A 279 15.98 -10.72 -23.34
CA THR A 279 15.59 -11.89 -24.16
C THR A 279 15.10 -13.03 -23.26
N GLU A 280 15.83 -13.35 -22.19
CA GLU A 280 15.42 -14.38 -21.22
C GLU A 280 14.10 -14.03 -20.54
N ARG A 281 13.90 -12.75 -20.18
CA ARG A 281 12.62 -12.30 -19.60
C ARG A 281 11.47 -12.47 -20.57
N LEU A 282 11.70 -12.15 -21.84
CA LEU A 282 10.70 -12.28 -22.89
C LEU A 282 10.28 -13.74 -23.08
N ASP A 283 11.24 -14.65 -23.25
CA ASP A 283 10.96 -16.08 -23.41
C ASP A 283 10.33 -16.68 -22.15
N ALA A 284 10.79 -16.28 -20.96
CA ALA A 284 10.16 -16.68 -19.71
C ALA A 284 8.70 -16.22 -19.63
N SER A 285 8.38 -14.97 -20.02
CA SER A 285 7.01 -14.46 -20.04
C SER A 285 6.12 -15.20 -21.05
N ILE A 286 6.65 -15.56 -22.23
CA ILE A 286 5.94 -16.38 -23.22
C ILE A 286 5.61 -17.77 -22.62
N SER A 287 6.56 -18.39 -21.90
CA SER A 287 6.36 -19.71 -21.26
C SER A 287 5.30 -19.74 -20.15
N TYR A 288 4.91 -18.58 -19.62
CA TYR A 288 3.84 -18.40 -18.64
C TYR A 288 2.47 -18.13 -19.28
N VAL A 289 2.37 -18.19 -20.61
CA VAL A 289 1.11 -18.06 -21.35
C VAL A 289 0.82 -19.39 -22.04
N ARG A 290 -0.37 -19.96 -21.83
CA ARG A 290 -0.87 -21.06 -22.65
C ARG A 290 -1.10 -20.53 -24.06
N TRP A 291 -0.47 -21.13 -25.06
CA TRP A 291 -0.54 -20.66 -26.44
C TRP A 291 -0.93 -21.74 -27.46
N ASP A 292 -1.08 -23.01 -27.05
CA ASP A 292 -1.37 -24.16 -27.92
C ASP A 292 -2.70 -24.05 -28.70
N ASP A 293 -3.65 -23.27 -28.18
CA ASP A 293 -4.95 -22.98 -28.80
C ASP A 293 -4.98 -21.65 -29.59
N LEU A 294 -3.87 -20.91 -29.60
CA LEU A 294 -3.78 -19.58 -30.20
C LEU A 294 -2.82 -19.53 -31.40
N VAL A 295 -1.66 -20.17 -31.29
CA VAL A 295 -0.57 -20.12 -32.30
C VAL A 295 0.15 -21.46 -32.39
N THR A 296 0.90 -21.66 -33.48
CA THR A 296 1.73 -22.85 -33.69
C THR A 296 3.13 -22.69 -33.06
N PRO A 297 3.88 -23.79 -32.83
CA PRO A 297 5.26 -23.72 -32.36
C PRO A 297 6.18 -22.89 -33.26
N ASP A 298 6.02 -22.98 -34.59
CA ASP A 298 6.82 -22.19 -35.54
C ASP A 298 6.52 -20.69 -35.40
N GLU A 299 5.26 -20.30 -35.17
CA GLU A 299 4.90 -18.90 -34.92
C GLU A 299 5.43 -18.36 -33.58
N ILE A 300 5.71 -19.21 -32.59
CA ILE A 300 6.35 -18.82 -31.32
C ILE A 300 7.85 -18.59 -31.53
N GLU A 301 8.48 -19.47 -32.32
CA GLU A 301 9.89 -19.36 -32.64
C GLU A 301 10.15 -18.16 -33.56
N ASN A 302 9.39 -18.08 -34.66
CA ASN A 302 9.47 -17.15 -35.78
C ASN A 302 8.19 -16.32 -35.96
N PRO A 303 7.86 -15.41 -35.04
CA PRO A 303 6.64 -14.60 -35.14
C PRO A 303 6.69 -13.64 -36.33
N VAL A 304 5.57 -13.59 -37.07
CA VAL A 304 5.34 -12.65 -38.18
C VAL A 304 4.18 -11.70 -37.86
N GLU A 305 4.05 -10.61 -38.61
CA GLU A 305 3.03 -9.59 -38.39
C GLU A 305 1.59 -10.16 -38.43
N ASN A 306 1.33 -11.11 -39.32
CA ASN A 306 0.03 -11.77 -39.42
C ASN A 306 -0.33 -12.56 -38.14
N THR A 307 0.66 -13.18 -37.47
CA THR A 307 0.45 -13.87 -36.19
C THR A 307 0.00 -12.88 -35.11
N VAL A 308 0.65 -11.72 -35.03
CA VAL A 308 0.31 -10.65 -34.07
C VAL A 308 -1.10 -10.13 -34.32
N LEU A 309 -1.44 -9.82 -35.58
CA LEU A 309 -2.77 -9.31 -35.96
C LEU A 309 -3.89 -10.30 -35.61
N ARG A 310 -3.69 -11.59 -35.89
CA ARG A 310 -4.64 -12.65 -35.54
C ARG A 310 -4.90 -12.75 -34.03
N LEU A 311 -3.86 -12.56 -33.21
CA LEU A 311 -3.99 -12.54 -31.76
C LEU A 311 -4.76 -11.32 -31.25
N GLU A 312 -4.51 -10.13 -31.81
CA GLU A 312 -5.26 -8.91 -31.49
C GLU A 312 -6.75 -9.03 -31.85
N GLN A 313 -7.06 -9.65 -33.00
CA GLN A 313 -8.43 -9.97 -33.40
C GLN A 313 -9.10 -10.96 -32.42
N LYS A 314 -8.38 -12.01 -32.01
CA LYS A 314 -8.88 -13.00 -31.03
C LYS A 314 -9.19 -12.35 -29.69
N ALA A 315 -8.33 -11.45 -29.21
CA ALA A 315 -8.58 -10.72 -27.98
C ALA A 315 -9.83 -9.82 -28.07
N SER A 316 -9.96 -9.06 -29.16
CA SER A 316 -11.11 -8.20 -29.40
C SER A 316 -12.42 -9.00 -29.47
N GLY A 317 -12.42 -10.14 -30.15
CA GLY A 317 -13.57 -11.05 -30.21
C GLY A 317 -13.96 -11.61 -28.83
N ALA A 318 -12.99 -12.02 -28.02
CA ALA A 318 -13.25 -12.50 -26.65
C ALA A 318 -13.80 -11.38 -25.73
N ALA A 319 -13.33 -10.14 -25.90
CA ALA A 319 -13.86 -8.98 -25.16
C ALA A 319 -15.33 -8.72 -25.50
N TYR A 320 -15.67 -8.74 -26.78
CA TYR A 320 -17.04 -8.53 -27.27
C TYR A 320 -17.99 -9.63 -26.80
N ALA A 321 -17.58 -10.90 -26.92
CA ALA A 321 -18.37 -12.04 -26.44
C ALA A 321 -18.64 -11.94 -24.93
N ARG A 322 -17.66 -11.49 -24.14
CA ARG A 322 -17.82 -11.30 -22.70
C ARG A 322 -18.81 -10.18 -22.37
N GLU A 323 -18.81 -9.10 -23.15
CA GLU A 323 -19.80 -8.03 -22.97
C GLU A 323 -21.22 -8.52 -23.24
N LEU A 324 -21.41 -9.33 -24.28
CA LEU A 324 -22.71 -9.92 -24.59
C LEU A 324 -23.20 -10.86 -23.49
N GLU A 325 -22.30 -11.71 -22.97
CA GLU A 325 -22.56 -12.61 -21.84
C GLU A 325 -23.00 -11.84 -20.58
N LEU A 326 -22.30 -10.74 -20.26
CA LEU A 326 -22.69 -9.87 -19.15
C LEU A 326 -24.09 -9.29 -19.36
N ARG A 327 -24.37 -8.71 -20.54
CA ARG A 327 -25.70 -8.13 -20.84
C ARG A 327 -26.82 -9.16 -20.67
N ALA A 328 -26.63 -10.39 -21.17
CA ALA A 328 -27.58 -11.48 -21.02
C ALA A 328 -27.83 -11.86 -19.55
N HIS A 329 -26.76 -12.01 -18.76
CA HIS A 329 -26.85 -12.30 -17.31
C HIS A 329 -27.64 -11.21 -16.56
N TYR A 330 -27.38 -9.94 -16.87
CA TYR A 330 -28.10 -8.81 -16.27
C TYR A 330 -29.59 -8.79 -16.65
N ALA A 331 -29.92 -9.05 -17.92
CA ALA A 331 -31.30 -9.08 -18.40
C ALA A 331 -32.11 -10.19 -17.70
N ALA A 332 -31.55 -11.40 -17.60
CA ALA A 332 -32.20 -12.53 -16.93
C ALA A 332 -32.40 -12.27 -15.42
N SER A 333 -31.39 -11.72 -14.74
CA SER A 333 -31.44 -11.50 -13.29
C SER A 333 -32.42 -10.39 -12.87
N ARG A 334 -32.71 -9.42 -13.75
CA ARG A 334 -33.74 -8.40 -13.48
C ARG A 334 -35.15 -8.98 -13.41
N GLN A 335 -35.41 -10.06 -14.13
CA GLN A 335 -36.72 -10.69 -14.19
C GLN A 335 -37.03 -11.49 -12.91
N SER A 336 -36.02 -11.86 -12.12
CA SER A 336 -36.17 -12.85 -11.04
C SER A 336 -36.24 -12.30 -9.60
N ASP A 337 -35.75 -11.10 -9.27
CA ASP A 337 -36.01 -10.44 -7.95
C ASP A 337 -35.38 -9.03 -7.79
N GLY A 338 -35.17 -8.27 -8.86
CA GLY A 338 -34.61 -6.90 -8.82
C GLY A 338 -33.14 -6.76 -8.38
N ARG A 339 -32.56 -7.74 -7.68
CA ARG A 339 -31.18 -7.71 -7.18
C ARG A 339 -30.27 -8.58 -8.06
N VAL A 340 -29.44 -7.93 -8.89
CA VAL A 340 -28.55 -8.67 -9.81
C VAL A 340 -27.23 -9.07 -9.13
N PRO A 341 -26.95 -10.38 -8.93
CA PRO A 341 -25.68 -10.82 -8.39
C PRO A 341 -24.55 -10.60 -9.40
N PRO A 342 -23.34 -10.24 -8.94
CA PRO A 342 -22.19 -10.07 -9.83
C PRO A 342 -21.80 -11.40 -10.48
N MET A 343 -21.50 -11.37 -11.78
CA MET A 343 -21.07 -12.55 -12.53
C MET A 343 -19.59 -12.85 -12.24
N ARG A 344 -19.36 -13.66 -11.19
CA ARG A 344 -18.01 -14.06 -10.74
C ARG A 344 -17.48 -15.21 -11.61
N GLY A 345 -16.16 -15.27 -11.77
CA GLY A 345 -15.50 -16.43 -12.42
C GLY A 345 -15.56 -17.68 -11.55
N ALA A 346 -15.39 -18.85 -12.18
CA ALA A 346 -15.44 -20.17 -11.53
C ALA A 346 -14.30 -20.36 -10.50
N VAL A 347 -13.08 -19.94 -10.84
CA VAL A 347 -11.90 -20.10 -9.98
C VAL A 347 -11.66 -18.84 -9.15
N LYS A 348 -11.61 -18.97 -7.83
CA LYS A 348 -11.39 -17.86 -6.88
C LYS A 348 -10.21 -18.07 -5.94
N ALA A 349 -9.82 -19.32 -5.73
CA ALA A 349 -8.78 -19.74 -4.82
C ALA A 349 -8.02 -20.91 -5.43
N ASP A 350 -6.89 -21.23 -4.81
CA ASP A 350 -6.14 -22.45 -5.08
C ASP A 350 -6.94 -23.65 -4.55
N ASP A 351 -7.45 -24.47 -5.47
CA ASP A 351 -8.12 -25.74 -5.16
C ASP A 351 -7.36 -26.84 -5.93
N PRO A 352 -6.86 -27.89 -5.26
CA PRO A 352 -6.14 -28.99 -5.90
C PRO A 352 -6.90 -29.67 -7.05
N ALA A 353 -8.23 -29.60 -7.06
CA ALA A 353 -9.07 -30.16 -8.12
C ALA A 353 -9.29 -29.20 -9.31
N THR A 354 -8.66 -28.01 -9.31
CA THR A 354 -8.86 -27.01 -10.37
C THR A 354 -8.29 -27.50 -11.70
N ASP A 355 -9.16 -27.64 -12.71
CA ASP A 355 -8.74 -27.77 -14.09
C ASP A 355 -8.27 -26.39 -14.64
N TRP A 356 -6.96 -26.16 -14.55
CA TRP A 356 -6.34 -24.93 -15.04
C TRP A 356 -6.45 -24.77 -16.56
N ARG A 357 -6.55 -25.88 -17.31
CA ARG A 357 -6.69 -25.86 -18.76
C ARG A 357 -8.07 -25.32 -19.13
N ALA A 358 -9.14 -25.88 -18.56
CA ALA A 358 -10.49 -25.34 -18.73
C ALA A 358 -10.60 -23.90 -18.21
N ALA A 359 -9.98 -23.58 -17.06
CA ALA A 359 -10.02 -22.22 -16.51
C ALA A 359 -9.32 -21.17 -17.39
N SER A 360 -8.39 -21.58 -18.26
CA SER A 360 -7.71 -20.71 -19.23
C SER A 360 -8.54 -20.41 -20.50
N GLU A 361 -9.63 -21.15 -20.71
CA GLU A 361 -10.54 -21.03 -21.86
C GLU A 361 -11.70 -20.06 -21.58
N ASP A 362 -11.84 -19.60 -20.33
CA ASP A 362 -12.74 -18.50 -19.99
C ASP A 362 -12.42 -17.23 -20.80
N LEU A 363 -13.46 -16.54 -21.29
CA LEU A 363 -13.34 -15.38 -22.18
C LEU A 363 -12.40 -14.27 -21.65
N LEU A 364 -12.36 -14.05 -20.32
CA LEU A 364 -11.44 -13.07 -19.74
C LEU A 364 -9.98 -13.49 -19.93
N PHE A 365 -9.68 -14.79 -19.78
CA PHE A 365 -8.33 -15.32 -19.89
C PHE A 365 -7.93 -15.57 -21.34
N VAL A 366 -8.84 -15.99 -22.21
CA VAL A 366 -8.60 -16.01 -23.67
C VAL A 366 -8.21 -14.62 -24.16
N ARG A 367 -8.96 -13.58 -23.77
CA ARG A 367 -8.62 -12.20 -24.10
C ARG A 367 -7.22 -11.82 -23.62
N LYS A 368 -6.93 -12.02 -22.33
CA LYS A 368 -5.64 -11.66 -21.74
C LYS A 368 -4.46 -12.41 -22.31
N ARG A 369 -4.61 -13.72 -22.57
CA ARG A 369 -3.56 -14.56 -23.17
C ARG A 369 -3.26 -14.06 -24.58
N ALA A 370 -4.28 -13.83 -25.40
CA ALA A 370 -4.10 -13.33 -26.75
C ALA A 370 -3.50 -11.91 -26.78
N GLU A 371 -3.99 -10.97 -25.95
CA GLU A 371 -3.43 -9.62 -25.80
C GLU A 371 -1.96 -9.63 -25.39
N LEU A 372 -1.60 -10.42 -24.37
CA LEU A 372 -0.23 -10.50 -23.87
C LEU A 372 0.68 -11.17 -24.89
N LEU A 373 0.26 -12.28 -25.48
CA LEU A 373 1.06 -13.01 -26.45
C LEU A 373 1.33 -12.17 -27.71
N ALA A 374 0.35 -11.40 -28.18
CA ALA A 374 0.54 -10.44 -29.29
C ALA A 374 1.66 -9.43 -28.98
N GLN A 375 1.65 -8.86 -27.77
CA GLN A 375 2.68 -7.91 -27.33
C GLN A 375 4.07 -8.57 -27.26
N LEU A 376 4.16 -9.75 -26.64
CA LEU A 376 5.44 -10.45 -26.47
C LEU A 376 6.02 -10.90 -27.83
N LEU A 377 5.21 -11.47 -28.71
CA LEU A 377 5.68 -11.90 -30.04
C LEU A 377 6.09 -10.71 -30.93
N SER A 378 5.37 -9.59 -30.84
CA SER A 378 5.77 -8.34 -31.52
C SER A 378 7.12 -7.81 -31.01
N ALA A 379 7.36 -7.85 -29.70
CA ALA A 379 8.66 -7.49 -29.13
C ALA A 379 9.76 -8.46 -29.57
N LYS A 380 9.49 -9.77 -29.60
CA LYS A 380 10.43 -10.82 -30.05
C LYS A 380 10.83 -10.62 -31.51
N GLN A 381 9.86 -10.35 -32.38
CA GLN A 381 10.10 -10.03 -33.79
C GLN A 381 11.01 -8.79 -33.93
N THR A 382 10.75 -7.74 -33.14
CA THR A 382 11.52 -6.49 -33.16
C THR A 382 12.96 -6.69 -32.70
N PHE A 383 13.20 -7.46 -31.62
CA PHE A 383 14.55 -7.74 -31.13
C PHE A 383 15.36 -8.63 -32.08
N ARG A 384 14.70 -9.58 -32.75
CA ARG A 384 15.35 -10.40 -33.79
C ARG A 384 15.76 -9.57 -34.99
N ALA A 385 14.88 -8.69 -35.46
CA ALA A 385 15.17 -7.79 -36.58
C ALA A 385 16.34 -6.83 -36.29
N ALA A 386 16.49 -6.42 -35.02
CA ALA A 386 17.61 -5.60 -34.58
C ALA A 386 18.89 -6.39 -34.26
N GLU A 387 18.90 -7.72 -34.39
CA GLU A 387 20.02 -8.59 -34.01
C GLU A 387 20.50 -8.39 -32.56
N LEU A 388 19.56 -8.21 -31.61
CA LEU A 388 19.85 -7.78 -30.23
C LEU A 388 20.92 -8.61 -29.50
N LEU A 389 20.95 -9.93 -29.69
CA LEU A 389 21.95 -10.80 -29.04
C LEU A 389 23.31 -10.78 -29.75
N THR A 390 23.33 -10.55 -31.06
CA THR A 390 24.56 -10.58 -31.88
C THR A 390 25.31 -9.26 -31.81
N LYS A 391 24.59 -8.13 -31.82
CA LYS A 391 25.16 -6.77 -31.79
C LYS A 391 24.45 -5.88 -30.74
N PRO A 392 24.57 -6.19 -29.42
CA PRO A 392 23.77 -5.54 -28.38
C PRO A 392 23.84 -4.01 -28.37
N GLU A 393 25.04 -3.42 -28.49
CA GLU A 393 25.22 -1.97 -28.43
C GLU A 393 24.51 -1.25 -29.58
N THR A 394 24.77 -1.68 -30.82
CA THR A 394 24.14 -1.12 -32.01
C THR A 394 22.63 -1.36 -32.01
N ALA A 395 22.20 -2.56 -31.63
CA ALA A 395 20.79 -2.93 -31.57
C ALA A 395 20.02 -2.06 -30.56
N LEU A 396 20.55 -1.90 -29.33
CA LEU A 396 19.91 -1.09 -28.30
C LEU A 396 19.81 0.38 -28.71
N SER A 397 20.86 0.93 -29.34
CA SER A 397 20.83 2.29 -29.89
C SER A 397 19.71 2.45 -30.94
N GLN A 398 19.63 1.55 -31.92
CA GLN A 398 18.58 1.58 -32.95
C GLN A 398 17.17 1.41 -32.36
N LEU A 399 17.01 0.52 -31.39
CA LEU A 399 15.74 0.28 -30.71
C LEU A 399 15.28 1.50 -29.91
N LEU A 400 16.21 2.23 -29.28
CA LEU A 400 15.89 3.45 -28.55
C LEU A 400 15.52 4.62 -29.47
N GLU A 401 16.03 4.67 -30.70
CA GLU A 401 15.68 5.70 -31.69
C GLU A 401 14.30 5.45 -32.35
N ALA A 402 13.98 4.19 -32.66
CA ALA A 402 12.75 3.83 -33.38
C ALA A 402 11.53 3.68 -32.44
N LYS A 403 10.37 4.22 -32.83
CA LYS A 403 9.12 4.08 -32.05
C LYS A 403 8.71 2.62 -31.80
N SER A 404 8.91 1.74 -32.78
CA SER A 404 8.66 0.30 -32.65
C SER A 404 9.61 -0.37 -31.66
N GLY A 405 10.90 -0.01 -31.70
CA GLY A 405 11.90 -0.49 -30.74
C GLY A 405 11.63 -0.02 -29.31
N GLN A 406 11.28 1.25 -29.14
CA GLN A 406 10.87 1.82 -27.84
C GLN A 406 9.67 1.06 -27.26
N ARG A 407 8.67 0.74 -28.10
CA ARG A 407 7.50 -0.07 -27.69
C ARG A 407 7.92 -1.48 -27.28
N ALA A 408 8.81 -2.14 -28.02
CA ALA A 408 9.31 -3.47 -27.69
C ALA A 408 10.06 -3.48 -26.34
N ILE A 409 10.91 -2.47 -26.10
CA ILE A 409 11.59 -2.25 -24.81
C ILE A 409 10.55 -2.07 -23.69
N ASP A 410 9.56 -1.19 -23.86
CA ASP A 410 8.54 -0.91 -22.85
C ASP A 410 7.71 -2.17 -22.49
N ILE A 411 7.45 -3.04 -23.46
CA ILE A 411 6.78 -4.34 -23.25
C ILE A 411 7.62 -5.22 -22.33
N VAL A 412 8.91 -5.42 -22.63
CA VAL A 412 9.78 -6.29 -21.81
C VAL A 412 10.06 -5.71 -20.43
N LEU A 413 10.28 -4.40 -20.32
CA LEU A 413 10.40 -3.72 -19.03
C LEU A 413 9.13 -3.86 -18.17
N THR A 414 7.95 -3.88 -18.81
CA THR A 414 6.68 -4.16 -18.12
C THR A 414 6.64 -5.59 -17.59
N GLU A 415 7.21 -6.57 -18.29
CA GLU A 415 7.32 -7.95 -17.82
C GLU A 415 8.28 -8.12 -16.64
N PHE A 416 9.43 -7.43 -16.65
CA PHE A 416 10.31 -7.35 -15.48
C PHE A 416 9.58 -6.80 -14.25
N ARG A 417 8.87 -5.69 -14.43
CA ARG A 417 8.05 -5.09 -13.35
C ARG A 417 6.99 -6.06 -12.83
N LYS A 418 6.25 -6.74 -13.72
CA LYS A 418 5.25 -7.74 -13.31
C LYS A 418 5.89 -8.87 -12.51
N ALA A 419 7.04 -9.39 -12.96
CA ALA A 419 7.76 -10.45 -12.26
C ALA A 419 8.21 -9.98 -10.86
N GLY A 420 8.86 -8.82 -10.77
CA GLY A 420 9.32 -8.26 -9.50
C GLY A 420 8.19 -7.98 -8.50
N LEU A 421 7.13 -7.28 -8.93
CA LEU A 421 5.98 -6.95 -8.07
C LEU A 421 5.13 -8.16 -7.68
N SER A 422 5.23 -9.26 -8.42
CA SER A 422 4.45 -10.44 -8.12
C SER A 422 4.91 -11.14 -6.85
N SER A 423 6.17 -10.99 -6.43
CA SER A 423 6.69 -11.74 -5.29
C SER A 423 8.03 -11.29 -4.69
N ARG A 424 8.87 -10.56 -5.44
CA ARG A 424 10.22 -10.14 -5.02
C ARG A 424 10.30 -8.73 -4.43
N VAL A 425 9.28 -7.90 -4.68
CA VAL A 425 9.15 -6.54 -4.13
C VAL A 425 7.85 -6.44 -3.33
N VAL A 426 7.91 -5.86 -2.14
CA VAL A 426 6.72 -5.64 -1.29
C VAL A 426 6.73 -4.25 -0.68
N ASP A 427 5.54 -3.71 -0.45
CA ASP A 427 5.36 -2.45 0.24
C ASP A 427 5.27 -2.68 1.75
N VAL A 428 6.02 -1.91 2.53
CA VAL A 428 5.79 -1.76 3.96
C VAL A 428 4.61 -0.83 4.13
N SER A 429 3.44 -1.41 4.40
CA SER A 429 2.20 -0.65 4.51
C SER A 429 2.01 -0.06 5.90
N ILE A 430 2.51 -0.73 6.94
CA ILE A 430 2.45 -0.33 8.35
C ILE A 430 3.84 -0.56 8.92
N CYS A 431 4.38 0.41 9.65
CA CYS A 431 5.67 0.29 10.32
C CYS A 431 5.80 1.40 11.36
N GLY A 432 6.08 1.04 12.60
CA GLY A 432 6.19 2.02 13.68
C GLY A 432 6.36 1.37 15.03
N ALA A 433 6.85 2.17 15.98
CA ALA A 433 6.93 1.78 17.37
C ALA A 433 5.60 1.90 18.09
N VAL A 434 5.52 1.21 19.21
CA VAL A 434 4.45 1.27 20.19
C VAL A 434 5.01 1.86 21.48
N ALA A 435 4.18 2.58 22.24
CA ALA A 435 4.58 3.11 23.54
C ALA A 435 4.98 2.00 24.52
N PRO A 436 6.07 2.17 25.29
CA PRO A 436 6.87 3.39 25.43
C PRO A 436 8.06 3.52 24.45
N TYR A 437 8.30 2.52 23.59
CA TYR A 437 9.48 2.42 22.72
C TYR A 437 9.55 3.46 21.57
N ASN A 438 8.49 4.25 21.34
CA ASN A 438 8.52 5.38 20.41
C ASN A 438 9.56 6.44 20.83
N GLU A 439 9.78 6.64 22.13
CA GLU A 439 10.79 7.57 22.66
C GLU A 439 12.23 7.06 22.45
N LEU A 440 12.39 5.75 22.32
CA LEU A 440 13.68 5.08 22.14
C LEU A 440 14.06 4.86 20.67
N LEU A 441 13.47 5.60 19.73
CA LEU A 441 13.66 5.40 18.28
C LEU A 441 13.26 4.01 17.79
N GLY A 442 12.31 3.34 18.45
CA GLY A 442 11.85 2.00 18.07
C GLY A 442 11.29 1.94 16.64
N GLY A 443 10.80 3.05 16.09
CA GLY A 443 10.35 3.09 14.70
C GLY A 443 11.47 2.80 13.69
N LYS A 444 12.71 3.22 14.00
CA LYS A 444 13.91 2.91 13.21
C LYS A 444 14.26 1.44 13.31
N LEU A 445 14.22 0.90 14.53
CA LEU A 445 14.44 -0.52 14.79
C LEU A 445 13.49 -1.39 13.98
N VAL A 446 12.18 -1.12 14.05
CA VAL A 446 11.16 -1.90 13.32
C VAL A 446 11.43 -1.87 11.81
N ALA A 447 11.75 -0.69 11.25
CA ALA A 447 12.06 -0.55 9.83
C ALA A 447 13.31 -1.34 9.41
N LEU A 448 14.36 -1.36 10.24
CA LEU A 448 15.57 -2.15 9.98
C LEU A 448 15.31 -3.65 10.11
N LEU A 449 14.57 -4.07 11.13
CA LEU A 449 14.26 -5.48 11.37
C LEU A 449 13.44 -6.13 10.26
N LEU A 450 12.66 -5.35 9.48
CA LEU A 450 11.98 -5.87 8.29
C LEU A 450 12.94 -6.40 7.21
N ALA A 451 14.21 -5.98 7.24
CA ALA A 451 15.23 -6.48 6.33
C ALA A 451 15.98 -7.73 6.84
N SER A 452 15.59 -8.24 8.01
CA SER A 452 16.23 -9.41 8.61
C SER A 452 15.97 -10.71 7.85
N LYS A 453 16.86 -11.68 8.07
CA LYS A 453 16.71 -13.06 7.61
C LYS A 453 15.38 -13.67 8.06
N GLU A 454 14.98 -13.45 9.30
CA GLU A 454 13.77 -14.02 9.89
C GLU A 454 12.50 -13.59 9.15
N VAL A 455 12.41 -12.30 8.76
CA VAL A 455 11.27 -11.81 7.95
C VAL A 455 11.30 -12.42 6.54
N ARG A 456 12.47 -12.52 5.92
CA ARG A 456 12.63 -13.11 4.58
C ARG A 456 12.26 -14.59 4.57
N ASP A 457 12.78 -15.36 5.52
CA ASP A 457 12.54 -16.80 5.64
C ASP A 457 11.06 -17.08 5.84
N HIS A 458 10.39 -16.34 6.74
CA HIS A 458 8.93 -16.47 6.92
C HIS A 458 8.12 -16.02 5.72
N TYR A 459 8.57 -15.00 4.98
CA TYR A 459 7.92 -14.61 3.72
C TYR A 459 8.04 -15.72 2.67
N ALA A 460 9.23 -16.32 2.54
CA ALA A 460 9.50 -17.42 1.63
C ALA A 460 8.70 -18.68 2.01
N GLU A 461 8.65 -19.05 3.28
CA GLU A 461 7.86 -20.15 3.82
C GLU A 461 6.36 -19.95 3.52
N ARG A 462 5.83 -18.75 3.78
CA ARG A 462 4.41 -18.45 3.63
C ARG A 462 3.95 -18.43 2.17
N TYR A 463 4.80 -17.97 1.25
CA TYR A 463 4.40 -17.68 -0.13
C TYR A 463 5.08 -18.53 -1.20
N GLY A 464 6.17 -19.22 -0.89
CA GLY A 464 6.97 -19.97 -1.86
C GLY A 464 6.23 -21.16 -2.49
N GLY A 465 5.38 -21.82 -1.72
CA GLY A 465 4.53 -22.93 -2.21
C GLY A 465 3.17 -22.51 -2.78
N GLN A 466 2.81 -21.23 -2.71
CA GLN A 466 1.44 -20.80 -3.05
C GLN A 466 1.22 -20.74 -4.56
N VAL A 467 0.20 -21.46 -5.05
CA VAL A 467 -0.21 -21.38 -6.45
C VAL A 467 -0.83 -20.01 -6.74
N SER A 468 -0.32 -19.34 -7.77
CA SER A 468 -0.86 -18.06 -8.24
C SER A 468 -2.04 -18.33 -9.17
N VAL A 469 -3.26 -18.09 -8.70
CA VAL A 469 -4.50 -18.34 -9.46
C VAL A 469 -4.48 -17.63 -10.83
N ILE A 470 -4.12 -16.33 -10.87
CA ILE A 470 -4.09 -15.58 -12.15
C ILE A 470 -3.01 -16.13 -13.07
N ALA A 471 -1.80 -16.39 -12.56
CA ALA A 471 -0.72 -16.92 -13.40
C ALA A 471 -1.05 -18.32 -13.93
N SER A 472 -1.75 -19.12 -13.13
CA SER A 472 -2.13 -20.48 -13.51
C SER A 472 -3.21 -20.50 -14.58
N GLN A 473 -4.21 -19.59 -14.49
CA GLN A 473 -5.20 -19.40 -15.56
C GLN A 473 -4.59 -18.81 -16.85
N MET A 474 -3.52 -18.00 -16.75
CA MET A 474 -2.77 -17.54 -17.92
C MET A 474 -1.96 -18.68 -18.57
N ALA A 475 -1.36 -19.55 -17.75
CA ALA A 475 -0.48 -20.63 -18.21
C ALA A 475 -1.22 -21.94 -18.54
N GLY A 476 -2.50 -22.08 -18.17
CA GLY A 476 -3.26 -23.33 -18.34
C GLY A 476 -2.77 -24.48 -17.45
N ARG A 477 -1.93 -24.19 -16.45
CA ARG A 477 -1.30 -25.15 -15.52
C ARG A 477 -1.02 -24.46 -14.19
N ALA A 478 -0.82 -25.23 -13.12
CA ALA A 478 -0.42 -24.65 -11.84
C ALA A 478 0.93 -23.90 -11.95
N VAL A 479 0.97 -22.67 -11.44
CA VAL A 479 2.16 -21.82 -11.41
C VAL A 479 2.36 -21.26 -10.01
N SER A 480 3.46 -21.65 -9.35
CA SER A 480 4.02 -20.95 -8.19
C SER A 480 5.00 -19.87 -8.66
N LYS A 481 5.19 -18.84 -7.83
CA LYS A 481 6.15 -17.76 -8.10
C LYS A 481 7.25 -17.79 -7.02
N PRO A 482 8.51 -17.48 -7.36
CA PRO A 482 9.59 -17.38 -6.39
C PRO A 482 9.21 -16.44 -5.25
N ALA A 483 9.40 -16.83 -3.98
CA ALA A 483 9.12 -15.97 -2.82
C ALA A 483 10.41 -15.40 -2.21
N ASP A 484 11.34 -14.99 -3.07
CA ASP A 484 12.65 -14.45 -2.69
C ASP A 484 12.60 -12.92 -2.62
N LEU A 485 12.37 -12.39 -1.41
CA LEU A 485 12.24 -10.95 -1.21
C LEU A 485 13.58 -10.23 -1.45
N ARG A 486 13.57 -9.21 -2.32
CA ARG A 486 14.75 -8.41 -2.75
C ARG A 486 14.70 -6.97 -2.27
N VAL A 487 13.53 -6.35 -2.35
CA VAL A 487 13.37 -4.92 -2.11
C VAL A 487 12.11 -4.67 -1.28
N LEU A 488 12.27 -3.82 -0.27
CA LEU A 488 11.17 -3.22 0.47
C LEU A 488 10.97 -1.78 -0.02
N THR A 489 9.71 -1.38 -0.23
CA THR A 489 9.35 0.01 -0.54
C THR A 489 8.34 0.55 0.45
N THR A 490 8.30 1.86 0.65
CA THR A 490 7.29 2.49 1.52
C THR A 490 7.03 3.94 1.14
N THR A 491 5.82 4.41 1.43
CA THR A 491 5.52 5.85 1.45
C THR A 491 5.57 6.36 2.89
N SER A 492 6.03 7.59 3.10
CA SER A 492 5.86 8.26 4.40
C SER A 492 4.40 8.62 4.66
N LEU A 493 4.04 8.80 5.93
CA LEU A 493 2.73 9.34 6.29
C LEU A 493 2.61 10.82 5.87
N TYR A 494 3.70 11.58 6.02
CA TYR A 494 3.76 13.01 5.74
C TYR A 494 4.66 13.32 4.54
N GLY A 495 4.28 14.29 3.71
CA GLY A 495 5.12 14.80 2.61
C GLY A 495 6.26 15.73 3.04
N VAL A 496 6.37 16.01 4.34
CA VAL A 496 7.33 16.94 4.95
C VAL A 496 8.25 16.20 5.93
N GLY A 497 9.19 15.44 5.36
CA GLY A 497 10.16 14.63 6.11
C GLY A 497 9.57 13.37 6.76
N SER A 498 10.43 12.39 7.02
CA SER A 498 10.12 11.22 7.84
C SER A 498 11.27 10.98 8.82
N SER A 499 11.04 11.18 10.13
CA SER A 499 12.08 10.92 11.14
C SER A 499 12.50 9.45 11.20
N GLN A 500 11.60 8.54 10.81
CA GLN A 500 11.81 7.10 10.82
C GLN A 500 12.82 6.66 9.76
N TYR A 501 12.62 7.03 8.50
CA TYR A 501 13.47 6.58 7.38
C TYR A 501 14.65 7.52 7.10
N ASN A 502 14.68 8.71 7.71
CA ASN A 502 15.77 9.66 7.50
C ASN A 502 17.07 9.21 8.19
N ARG A 503 18.17 9.21 7.40
CA ARG A 503 19.52 8.77 7.81
C ARG A 503 19.52 7.37 8.43
N LEU A 504 18.62 6.49 7.95
CA LEU A 504 18.47 5.14 8.44
C LEU A 504 19.42 4.21 7.66
N VAL A 505 20.68 4.21 8.09
CA VAL A 505 21.78 3.44 7.51
C VAL A 505 22.45 2.67 8.64
N LEU A 506 22.86 1.43 8.41
CA LEU A 506 23.80 0.67 9.22
C LEU A 506 24.90 0.19 8.27
N ARG A 507 26.16 0.52 8.57
CA ARG A 507 27.28 0.16 7.68
C ARG A 507 27.85 -1.18 8.08
N ALA A 508 28.17 -2.02 7.11
CA ALA A 508 28.84 -3.30 7.36
C ALA A 508 30.23 -3.09 7.98
N THR A 509 30.92 -2.01 7.61
CA THR A 509 32.23 -1.64 8.17
C THR A 509 32.21 -1.40 9.68
N ASP A 510 31.07 -0.97 10.22
CA ASP A 510 30.93 -0.57 11.62
C ASP A 510 30.35 -1.72 12.48
N HIS A 511 29.83 -2.77 11.84
CA HIS A 511 29.06 -3.82 12.49
C HIS A 511 29.34 -5.19 11.85
N ALA A 512 30.18 -6.00 12.51
CA ALA A 512 30.63 -7.30 12.00
C ALA A 512 29.51 -8.32 11.67
N GLY A 513 28.30 -8.14 12.22
CA GLY A 513 27.16 -9.01 11.94
C GLY A 513 26.37 -8.66 10.67
N LEU A 514 26.85 -7.71 9.86
CA LEU A 514 26.23 -7.27 8.61
C LEU A 514 27.16 -7.54 7.43
N ASP A 515 26.69 -8.29 6.43
CA ASP A 515 27.47 -8.59 5.22
C ASP A 515 27.51 -7.41 4.22
N HIS A 516 26.52 -6.51 4.29
CA HIS A 516 26.40 -5.34 3.44
C HIS A 516 25.70 -4.19 4.19
N ASP A 517 25.84 -2.97 3.67
CA ASP A 517 25.18 -1.79 4.24
C ASP A 517 23.65 -1.95 4.19
N LEU A 518 23.01 -1.94 5.36
CA LEU A 518 21.56 -1.93 5.47
C LEU A 518 21.07 -0.47 5.51
N ARG A 519 20.39 -0.02 4.45
CA ARG A 519 19.93 1.37 4.35
C ARG A 519 18.52 1.52 3.80
N TRP A 520 17.84 2.56 4.28
CA TRP A 520 16.62 3.08 3.68
C TRP A 520 16.91 4.42 3.02
N ASP A 521 16.75 4.46 1.70
CA ASP A 521 17.01 5.65 0.88
C ASP A 521 15.71 6.33 0.48
N SER A 522 15.69 7.66 0.48
CA SER A 522 14.64 8.43 -0.17
C SER A 522 14.80 8.30 -1.68
N ILE A 523 13.73 7.90 -2.38
CA ILE A 523 13.75 7.66 -3.82
C ILE A 523 12.71 8.52 -4.55
N GLY A 524 13.11 9.06 -5.71
CA GLY A 524 12.32 10.03 -6.48
C GLY A 524 12.45 11.47 -5.98
N LYS A 525 12.35 12.42 -6.92
CA LYS A 525 12.41 13.88 -6.65
C LYS A 525 11.03 14.52 -6.49
N SER A 526 9.98 13.90 -7.04
CA SER A 526 8.61 14.43 -7.02
C SER A 526 7.80 13.85 -5.86
N LYS A 527 7.22 14.75 -5.06
CA LYS A 527 6.06 14.52 -4.21
C LYS A 527 4.98 13.78 -5.01
N THR A 528 4.58 12.58 -4.57
CA THR A 528 3.57 11.78 -5.28
C THR A 528 2.20 12.47 -5.27
N GLY A 529 1.52 12.52 -6.43
CA GLY A 529 0.09 12.84 -6.48
C GLY A 529 -0.70 11.62 -6.04
N GLY A 530 -1.08 11.56 -4.77
CA GLY A 530 -1.79 10.39 -4.23
C GLY A 530 -3.20 10.29 -4.80
N PHE A 531 -3.49 9.16 -5.46
CA PHE A 531 -4.84 8.75 -5.83
C PHE A 531 -5.34 7.70 -4.84
N GLY A 532 -6.54 7.88 -4.31
CA GLY A 532 -7.07 6.93 -3.36
C GLY A 532 -8.46 7.29 -2.83
N THR A 533 -8.99 6.39 -2.01
CA THR A 533 -10.33 6.51 -1.41
C THR A 533 -10.22 6.65 0.11
N LEU A 534 -9.05 7.02 0.60
CA LEU A 534 -8.76 7.12 2.03
C LEU A 534 -9.65 8.17 2.70
N HIS A 535 -9.80 9.31 2.04
CA HIS A 535 -10.62 10.42 2.51
C HIS A 535 -12.13 10.15 2.44
N LEU A 536 -12.56 8.97 1.96
CA LEU A 536 -13.96 8.58 1.85
C LEU A 536 -14.28 7.45 2.84
N GLY A 537 -15.33 7.65 3.63
CA GLY A 537 -15.90 6.72 4.60
C GLY A 537 -16.63 5.54 3.94
N ALA A 538 -17.08 4.60 4.78
CA ALA A 538 -17.80 3.41 4.32
C ALA A 538 -19.19 3.77 3.73
N ASP A 539 -19.92 4.67 4.38
CA ASP A 539 -21.26 5.09 3.96
C ASP A 539 -21.22 5.83 2.62
N THR A 540 -20.28 6.74 2.44
CA THR A 540 -20.03 7.45 1.18
C THR A 540 -19.69 6.47 0.05
N ALA A 541 -18.79 5.51 0.31
CA ALA A 541 -18.47 4.49 -0.67
C ALA A 541 -19.68 3.60 -1.03
N HIS A 542 -20.57 3.35 -0.07
CA HIS A 542 -21.82 2.63 -0.31
C HIS A 542 -22.78 3.45 -1.18
N ALA A 543 -22.99 4.73 -0.85
CA ALA A 543 -23.85 5.63 -1.61
C ALA A 543 -23.38 5.79 -3.07
N LEU A 544 -22.07 6.00 -3.28
CA LEU A 544 -21.48 6.08 -4.63
C LEU A 544 -21.63 4.78 -5.42
N ARG A 545 -21.57 3.62 -4.74
CA ARG A 545 -21.84 2.33 -5.39
C ARG A 545 -23.29 2.21 -5.84
N GLN A 546 -24.25 2.71 -5.07
CA GLN A 546 -25.66 2.74 -5.46
C GLN A 546 -25.85 3.66 -6.69
N MET A 547 -25.19 4.82 -6.71
CA MET A 547 -25.18 5.73 -7.87
C MET A 547 -24.63 5.09 -9.15
N ALA A 548 -23.50 4.37 -9.06
CA ALA A 548 -22.93 3.66 -10.21
C ALA A 548 -23.90 2.62 -10.80
N GLN A 549 -24.74 2.01 -9.97
CA GLN A 549 -25.71 0.98 -10.38
C GLN A 549 -26.94 1.56 -11.08
N SER A 550 -27.35 2.80 -10.79
CA SER A 550 -28.52 3.42 -11.42
C SER A 550 -28.27 3.89 -12.86
N VAL A 551 -27.02 4.26 -13.19
CA VAL A 551 -26.67 4.81 -14.52
C VAL A 551 -26.35 3.72 -15.55
N HIS A 552 -25.77 2.59 -15.15
CA HIS A 552 -25.37 1.54 -16.09
C HIS A 552 -26.42 0.43 -16.20
N THR A 553 -26.85 0.09 -17.43
CA THR A 553 -27.83 -0.99 -17.70
C THR A 553 -27.34 -2.36 -17.23
N SER A 554 -26.02 -2.58 -17.22
CA SER A 554 -25.35 -3.76 -16.69
C SER A 554 -24.18 -3.33 -15.80
N ARG A 555 -23.97 -4.03 -14.67
CA ARG A 555 -22.83 -3.74 -13.81
C ARG A 555 -21.55 -4.34 -14.42
N ARG A 556 -20.65 -3.42 -14.77
CA ARG A 556 -19.36 -3.70 -15.40
C ARG A 556 -18.34 -4.27 -14.42
N ILE A 557 -18.43 -3.88 -13.14
CA ILE A 557 -17.50 -4.33 -12.09
C ILE A 557 -18.10 -5.51 -11.32
N ASN A 558 -17.65 -6.72 -11.62
CA ASN A 558 -18.20 -7.96 -11.05
C ASN A 558 -17.38 -8.52 -9.88
N ASN A 559 -16.41 -7.75 -9.37
CA ASN A 559 -15.47 -8.19 -8.33
C ASN A 559 -14.79 -9.52 -8.69
N ARG A 560 -14.63 -9.78 -10.00
CA ARG A 560 -14.06 -11.01 -10.51
C ARG A 560 -12.54 -10.96 -10.31
N PHE A 561 -11.97 -12.06 -9.79
CA PHE A 561 -10.53 -12.13 -9.56
C PHE A 561 -9.78 -11.96 -10.89
N GLY A 562 -8.79 -11.07 -10.91
CA GLY A 562 -8.03 -10.71 -12.12
C GLY A 562 -8.68 -9.66 -13.04
N GLU A 563 -9.88 -9.14 -12.77
CA GLU A 563 -10.57 -8.16 -13.65
C GLU A 563 -9.90 -6.77 -13.72
N GLY A 564 -9.03 -6.45 -12.76
CA GLY A 564 -8.32 -5.17 -12.69
C GLY A 564 -7.98 -4.77 -11.25
N THR A 565 -7.40 -3.59 -11.07
CA THR A 565 -7.05 -3.05 -9.75
C THR A 565 -8.32 -2.69 -8.94
N SER A 566 -8.16 -2.60 -7.61
CA SER A 566 -9.17 -2.30 -6.57
C SER A 566 -10.62 -2.12 -7.07
N PRO A 567 -11.50 -3.14 -6.92
CA PRO A 567 -12.91 -3.00 -7.32
C PRO A 567 -13.64 -1.84 -6.62
N ARG A 568 -13.24 -1.51 -5.39
CA ARG A 568 -13.77 -0.36 -4.64
C ARG A 568 -13.44 0.97 -5.33
N LEU A 569 -12.19 1.17 -5.75
CA LEU A 569 -11.78 2.40 -6.44
C LEU A 569 -12.52 2.56 -7.77
N ARG A 570 -12.65 1.47 -8.55
CA ARG A 570 -13.40 1.48 -9.80
C ARG A 570 -14.89 1.82 -9.58
N GLN A 571 -15.52 1.24 -8.55
CA GLN A 571 -16.92 1.54 -8.21
C GLN A 571 -17.15 2.98 -7.76
N ILE A 572 -16.21 3.52 -6.97
CA ILE A 572 -16.28 4.92 -6.53
C ILE A 572 -16.10 5.86 -7.71
N ARG A 573 -15.19 5.54 -8.64
CA ARG A 573 -14.99 6.29 -9.88
C ARG A 573 -16.27 6.34 -10.72
N GLU A 574 -16.88 5.17 -10.99
CA GLU A 574 -18.17 5.10 -11.68
C GLU A 574 -19.28 5.87 -10.93
N GLY A 575 -19.28 5.83 -9.59
CA GLY A 575 -20.26 6.56 -8.77
C GLY A 575 -20.10 8.07 -8.81
N LEU A 576 -18.87 8.57 -8.85
CA LEU A 576 -18.57 10.00 -9.02
C LEU A 576 -18.95 10.48 -10.43
N GLU A 577 -18.62 9.70 -11.45
CA GLU A 577 -19.01 9.98 -12.84
C GLU A 577 -20.54 9.98 -13.01
N ALA A 578 -21.25 9.06 -12.34
CA ALA A 578 -22.71 9.03 -12.29
C ALA A 578 -23.33 10.27 -11.62
N LEU A 579 -22.61 10.91 -10.69
CA LEU A 579 -22.99 12.19 -10.10
C LEU A 579 -22.64 13.38 -11.01
N GLY A 580 -21.93 13.20 -12.13
CA GLY A 580 -21.44 14.30 -12.98
C GLY A 580 -20.12 14.91 -12.52
N VAL A 581 -19.44 14.25 -11.58
CA VAL A 581 -18.19 14.73 -10.99
C VAL A 581 -17.01 14.10 -11.71
N GLU A 582 -16.04 14.92 -12.13
CA GLU A 582 -14.76 14.42 -12.63
C GLU A 582 -14.05 13.67 -11.50
N SER A 583 -13.95 12.35 -11.61
CA SER A 583 -13.53 11.49 -10.51
C SER A 583 -12.14 11.80 -9.96
N ASP A 584 -11.18 12.22 -10.79
CA ASP A 584 -9.83 12.57 -10.35
C ASP A 584 -9.81 13.85 -9.51
N SER A 585 -10.81 14.72 -9.67
CA SER A 585 -10.97 15.92 -8.86
C SER A 585 -11.17 15.64 -7.37
N ILE A 586 -11.74 14.48 -7.04
CA ILE A 586 -11.93 13.99 -5.68
C ILE A 586 -10.87 12.96 -5.32
N LEU A 587 -10.65 11.96 -6.18
CA LEU A 587 -9.75 10.83 -5.90
C LEU A 587 -8.29 11.24 -5.76
N HIS A 588 -7.86 12.33 -6.40
CA HIS A 588 -6.54 12.90 -6.20
C HIS A 588 -6.50 13.71 -4.91
N HIS A 589 -6.23 13.05 -3.78
CA HIS A 589 -6.28 13.66 -2.45
C HIS A 589 -5.14 14.65 -2.16
N ASN A 590 -4.20 14.85 -3.09
CA ASN A 590 -3.10 15.83 -3.03
C ASN A 590 -2.33 15.83 -1.70
N THR A 591 -2.20 14.66 -1.08
CA THR A 591 -1.39 14.48 0.12
C THR A 591 -0.07 13.85 -0.32
N PRO A 592 0.92 14.65 -0.72
CA PRO A 592 2.15 14.10 -1.22
C PRO A 592 2.89 13.33 -0.16
N ARG A 593 3.51 12.24 -0.57
CA ARG A 593 4.33 11.39 0.29
C ARG A 593 5.74 11.32 -0.25
N LEU A 594 6.70 11.25 0.66
CA LEU A 594 8.07 10.86 0.34
C LEU A 594 8.09 9.35 0.14
N PHE A 595 8.90 8.90 -0.79
CA PHE A 595 9.03 7.49 -1.11
C PHE A 595 10.39 7.00 -0.65
N TYR A 596 10.42 5.82 -0.02
CA TYR A 596 11.64 5.21 0.48
C TYR A 596 11.76 3.76 -0.01
N ALA A 597 12.99 3.31 -0.18
CA ALA A 597 13.29 1.93 -0.53
C ALA A 597 14.47 1.39 0.28
N CYS A 598 14.49 0.08 0.46
CA CYS A 598 15.56 -0.67 1.09
C CYS A 598 15.88 -1.89 0.23
N GLU A 599 17.13 -1.99 -0.24
CA GLU A 599 17.67 -3.20 -0.86
C GLU A 599 18.03 -4.19 0.25
N LEU A 600 17.58 -5.44 0.14
CA LEU A 600 17.81 -6.45 1.18
C LEU A 600 19.15 -7.17 1.04
N GLY A 601 19.74 -7.10 -0.15
CA GLY A 601 21.06 -7.63 -0.49
C GLY A 601 21.81 -6.67 -1.41
N SER A 602 23.11 -6.90 -1.56
CA SER A 602 23.93 -6.22 -2.56
C SER A 602 23.30 -6.37 -3.95
N ASN A 603 23.15 -5.25 -4.66
CA ASN A 603 22.63 -5.20 -6.03
C ASN A 603 21.26 -5.85 -6.24
N SER A 604 20.40 -5.83 -5.22
CA SER A 604 19.03 -6.35 -5.31
C SER A 604 18.28 -5.81 -6.52
N ARG A 605 18.50 -4.54 -6.90
CA ARG A 605 17.90 -3.95 -8.11
C ARG A 605 18.35 -4.63 -9.41
N ASN A 606 19.61 -5.01 -9.55
CA ASN A 606 20.11 -5.67 -10.76
C ASN A 606 19.56 -7.10 -10.87
N SER A 607 19.41 -7.81 -9.74
CA SER A 607 18.75 -9.13 -9.72
C SER A 607 17.28 -9.06 -10.17
N LEU A 608 16.58 -7.95 -9.88
CA LEU A 608 15.19 -7.73 -10.38
C LEU A 608 15.13 -7.52 -11.90
N MET A 609 16.26 -7.19 -12.52
CA MET A 609 16.44 -7.09 -13.96
C MET A 609 17.06 -8.36 -14.56
N GLY A 610 17.33 -9.40 -13.77
CA GLY A 610 17.93 -10.65 -14.26
C GLY A 610 19.41 -10.52 -14.66
N MET A 611 20.11 -9.47 -14.24
CA MET A 611 21.52 -9.23 -14.61
C MET A 611 22.52 -9.65 -13.53
N GLU A 612 22.06 -10.05 -12.34
CA GLU A 612 22.90 -10.54 -11.26
C GLU A 612 22.30 -11.77 -10.59
N GLY A 613 23.16 -12.54 -9.91
CA GLY A 613 22.81 -13.80 -9.26
C GLY A 613 21.74 -13.66 -8.18
N ASP A 614 21.01 -14.75 -7.98
CA ASP A 614 19.88 -14.80 -7.05
C ASP A 614 20.30 -15.01 -5.58
N GLU A 615 21.57 -15.25 -5.24
CA GLU A 615 21.96 -15.55 -3.85
C GLU A 615 22.46 -14.31 -3.08
N PHE A 616 21.83 -14.02 -1.94
CA PHE A 616 22.40 -13.11 -0.93
C PHE A 616 21.97 -13.50 0.49
N HIS A 617 22.87 -13.27 1.43
CA HIS A 617 22.65 -13.50 2.86
C HIS A 617 22.10 -12.23 3.51
N ALA A 618 20.99 -12.37 4.23
CA ALA A 618 20.44 -11.29 5.06
C ALA A 618 20.97 -11.45 6.48
N ALA A 619 21.26 -10.32 7.13
CA ALA A 619 21.62 -10.30 8.54
C ALA A 619 20.46 -10.79 9.42
N SER A 620 20.79 -11.43 10.54
CA SER A 620 19.80 -11.83 11.54
C SER A 620 19.19 -10.62 12.25
N ALA A 621 17.99 -10.80 12.81
CA ALA A 621 17.33 -9.80 13.62
C ALA A 621 18.20 -9.37 14.81
N SER A 622 18.93 -10.31 15.42
CA SER A 622 19.83 -10.04 16.54
C SER A 622 21.03 -9.18 16.13
N SER A 623 21.67 -9.45 14.98
CA SER A 623 22.75 -8.61 14.43
C SER A 623 22.26 -7.19 14.14
N ILE A 624 21.09 -7.06 13.50
CA ILE A 624 20.50 -5.76 13.19
C ILE A 624 20.13 -5.01 14.48
N ALA A 625 19.57 -5.70 15.47
CA ALA A 625 19.22 -5.12 16.76
C ALA A 625 20.45 -4.63 17.53
N ALA A 626 21.54 -5.40 17.54
CA ALA A 626 22.81 -4.99 18.15
C ALA A 626 23.39 -3.73 17.48
N ALA A 627 23.43 -3.72 16.16
CA ALA A 627 23.87 -2.56 15.39
C ALA A 627 23.00 -1.32 15.68
N TRP A 628 21.67 -1.48 15.76
CA TRP A 628 20.77 -0.39 16.14
C TRP A 628 20.99 0.09 17.57
N ARG A 629 21.22 -0.82 18.54
CA ARG A 629 21.47 -0.47 19.94
C ARG A 629 22.71 0.40 20.07
N SER A 630 23.82 -0.06 19.49
CA SER A 630 25.10 0.66 19.49
C SER A 630 24.96 2.04 18.85
N ARG A 631 24.34 2.13 17.67
CA ARG A 631 24.24 3.37 16.90
C ARG A 631 23.26 4.40 17.47
N TRP A 632 22.08 3.95 17.93
CA TRP A 632 20.98 4.85 18.29
C TRP A 632 20.57 4.74 19.75
N LEU A 633 20.34 3.53 20.27
CA LEU A 633 19.78 3.38 21.61
C LEU A 633 20.73 3.95 22.67
N ASN A 634 22.01 3.58 22.62
CA ASN A 634 23.02 3.99 23.62
C ASN A 634 23.11 5.51 23.81
N SER A 635 23.08 6.28 22.72
CA SER A 635 23.09 7.75 22.83
C SER A 635 21.73 8.34 23.20
N ARG A 636 20.63 7.68 22.85
CA ARG A 636 19.26 8.13 23.10
C ARG A 636 18.88 7.99 24.57
N THR A 637 19.28 6.90 25.23
CA THR A 637 18.94 6.61 26.63
C THR A 637 19.63 7.53 27.63
N ARG A 638 20.65 8.27 27.21
CA ARG A 638 21.39 9.24 28.05
C ARG A 638 20.74 10.62 28.11
N ARG A 639 19.65 10.84 27.37
CA ARG A 639 18.97 12.13 27.26
C ARG A 639 17.93 12.27 28.38
N PRO A 640 18.05 13.26 29.28
CA PRO A 640 17.09 13.45 30.37
C PRO A 640 15.66 13.62 29.86
N GLU A 641 15.47 14.36 28.75
CA GLU A 641 14.16 14.57 28.14
C GLU A 641 13.55 13.27 27.59
N THR A 642 14.39 12.34 27.12
CA THR A 642 13.92 11.03 26.65
C THR A 642 13.47 10.16 27.82
N LEU A 643 14.24 10.13 28.91
CA LEU A 643 13.87 9.35 30.10
C LEU A 643 12.61 9.91 30.78
N ALA A 644 12.46 11.23 30.86
CA ALA A 644 11.27 11.88 31.40
C ALA A 644 10.02 11.63 30.52
N ALA A 645 10.15 11.68 29.19
CA ALA A 645 9.05 11.32 28.30
C ALA A 645 8.69 9.84 28.46
N LEU A 646 9.69 8.96 28.56
CA LEU A 646 9.51 7.51 28.70
C LEU A 646 8.75 7.16 29.98
N SER A 647 9.09 7.77 31.12
CA SER A 647 8.47 7.46 32.41
C SER A 647 6.97 7.77 32.46
N SER A 648 6.51 8.70 31.63
CA SER A 648 5.08 9.05 31.51
C SER A 648 4.25 8.02 30.72
N LEU A 649 4.88 7.05 30.06
CA LEU A 649 4.23 6.13 29.13
C LEU A 649 4.05 4.72 29.72
N GLY A 650 2.95 4.06 29.38
CA GLY A 650 2.71 2.68 29.80
C GLY A 650 1.31 2.18 29.44
N PRO A 651 0.83 1.10 30.07
CA PRO A 651 -0.47 0.51 29.76
C PRO A 651 -1.64 1.50 29.84
N ALA A 652 -1.65 2.36 30.86
CA ALA A 652 -2.72 3.33 31.08
C ALA A 652 -2.78 4.41 29.99
N THR A 653 -1.64 4.88 29.48
CA THR A 653 -1.62 5.90 28.42
C THR A 653 -2.07 5.32 27.08
N VAL A 654 -1.68 4.08 26.78
CA VAL A 654 -2.16 3.38 25.58
C VAL A 654 -3.66 3.13 25.62
N GLN A 655 -4.18 2.67 26.76
CA GLN A 655 -5.61 2.48 26.95
C GLN A 655 -6.39 3.79 26.78
N ARG A 656 -5.90 4.88 27.39
CA ARG A 656 -6.52 6.21 27.26
C ARG A 656 -6.58 6.69 25.81
N ALA A 657 -5.54 6.42 25.01
CA ALA A 657 -5.51 6.78 23.60
C ALA A 657 -6.54 6.04 22.72
N LEU A 658 -7.14 4.96 23.23
CA LEU A 658 -8.19 4.17 22.57
C LEU A 658 -9.61 4.51 23.06
N GLN A 659 -9.73 5.32 24.10
CA GLN A 659 -11.02 5.78 24.62
C GLN A 659 -11.47 7.02 23.84
N VAL A 660 -12.72 7.02 23.39
CA VAL A 660 -13.36 8.21 22.79
C VAL A 660 -13.87 9.05 23.96
N ARG A 661 -13.21 10.17 24.28
CA ARG A 661 -13.73 11.13 25.28
C ARG A 661 -14.52 12.21 24.55
N GLU A 662 -15.71 12.52 25.06
CA GLU A 662 -16.49 13.69 24.64
C GLU A 662 -15.79 15.01 25.03
N ASP A 663 -14.93 15.00 26.07
CA ASP A 663 -14.21 16.18 26.58
C ASP A 663 -13.17 16.80 25.61
N ASP A 664 -12.70 16.05 24.61
CA ASP A 664 -11.78 16.58 23.57
C ASP A 664 -12.48 17.56 22.59
N LEU A 665 -13.80 17.78 22.75
CA LEU A 665 -14.56 18.80 22.02
C LEU A 665 -14.48 20.19 22.66
N LEU A 666 -13.94 20.31 23.88
CA LEU A 666 -13.96 21.55 24.68
C LEU A 666 -12.60 22.04 25.16
N ALA A 667 -11.51 21.30 24.93
CA ALA A 667 -10.18 21.77 25.28
C ALA A 667 -9.59 22.62 24.14
N GLU A 668 -9.65 23.93 24.29
CA GLU A 668 -8.69 24.81 23.60
C GLU A 668 -7.26 24.35 23.91
N PRO A 669 -6.32 24.43 22.96
CA PRO A 669 -4.92 24.31 23.29
C PRO A 669 -4.54 25.57 24.07
N THR A 670 -4.51 25.48 25.40
CA THR A 670 -3.90 26.51 26.24
C THR A 670 -2.38 26.45 26.06
N ASP A 671 -1.87 27.51 25.40
CA ASP A 671 -0.51 28.03 25.24
C ASP A 671 0.72 27.09 25.39
#